data_AF-A0A563C8W7-F1
#
_entry.id   AF-A0A563C8W7-F1
#
_cell.length_a   1.000
_cell.length_b   1.000
_cell.length_c   1.000
_cell.angle_alpha   90.00
_cell.angle_beta   90.00
_cell.angle_gamma   90.00
#
_symmetry.space_group_name_H-M   'P 1'
#
loop_
_entity.id
_entity.type
_entity.pdbx_description
1 polymer ?
#
loop_
_entity_poly.entity_id
_entity_poly.type
_entity_poly.pdbx_seq_one_letter_code
_entity_poly.pdbx_strand_id
1 'polypeptide(L)'
;MPSLSPNQLNHNEITDRENSINTTEQNTQHLSRLQNEIGSKVLSLVNFESKHKDIVESSFNKARNKKEKLPGKNNERRNFAYLSRLDRMVEKYGNKAEQKIWEASAENVVMDYEDIPEAYWKQQEQILRDNGQGRKLSEYEKEILAEDLIDKQRQSITSWTNYLGDKNCPYPLWFKVYAFDGISKMSNALNLDDADYYRRDNTTALSFPKLNAEILAKVYRQINDFYGVDKKDWLSKNSDDEKLVSLVKSANFPKLYAKELVDTKVILKTPERTEDVHGDWFEYKLGDEEEIASLAEGTKWCVVDPNVAHNYLVYGQYSNPEEDDDYDQDYEDDEDWEDDDIKVEDPEAKFIIFRLEDPNTPGVFASNGSASIRLDPNGIVDEISGLNEGQAVEDALVPIVKEKALSLPGGEKYLQKFDDKQTLIKLDNKMKEGEDLTKEELSFLYELDRPIATLDTYNEEDPRIPELKEKYGIEYALEKGVDANKLVSSLDSGDIEENLDFLLEHDADINNIVSKMHSYGVARKLDYFLKNGADINNVVRNMDPDHVVRKLDYLLKNGADINNVVRNMYSHDVSRKLDYFLKNGADINNVVNNMDHYSIADNPDYLLKNGADINNVIRNMDSRHVIRKLDYFLKNGADVNNIIKRMDKKDIEDNIDLLRKYGANLDTYQ
;
A
#
# COMPACT_ATOMS: atom_id res chain seq x y z
N MET A 1 -49.46 8.21 -24.31
CA MET A 1 -50.01 9.58 -24.10
C MET A 1 -48.87 10.44 -23.60
N PRO A 2 -48.41 11.48 -24.31
CA PRO A 2 -47.26 12.24 -23.86
C PRO A 2 -47.71 13.38 -22.93
N SER A 3 -47.25 13.31 -21.69
CA SER A 3 -47.49 14.28 -20.62
C SER A 3 -46.57 15.49 -20.74
N LEU A 4 -47.21 16.64 -20.58
CA LEU A 4 -46.76 18.03 -20.58
C LEU A 4 -45.42 18.34 -19.91
N SER A 5 -44.64 19.17 -20.60
CA SER A 5 -43.47 19.94 -20.13
C SER A 5 -43.86 20.90 -18.98
N PRO A 6 -43.06 21.02 -17.90
CA PRO A 6 -43.33 21.98 -16.83
C PRO A 6 -42.70 23.33 -17.15
N ASN A 7 -43.40 24.16 -17.92
CA ASN A 7 -43.05 25.58 -18.09
C ASN A 7 -44.32 26.42 -17.89
N GLN A 8 -44.75 26.57 -16.64
CA GLN A 8 -45.75 27.57 -16.26
C GLN A 8 -45.36 28.19 -14.91
N LEU A 9 -44.66 29.32 -14.99
CA LEU A 9 -44.51 30.26 -13.88
C LEU A 9 -45.68 31.24 -13.90
N ASN A 10 -46.27 31.48 -12.73
CA ASN A 10 -47.40 32.38 -12.48
C ASN A 10 -47.16 33.79 -13.03
N HIS A 11 -48.07 34.25 -13.89
CA HIS A 11 -48.21 35.64 -14.30
C HIS A 11 -48.81 36.48 -13.16
N ASN A 12 -48.10 37.52 -12.71
CA ASN A 12 -48.72 38.68 -12.08
C ASN A 12 -48.57 39.87 -13.04
N GLU A 13 -49.71 40.49 -13.35
CA GLU A 13 -49.87 41.64 -14.24
C GLU A 13 -49.02 42.84 -13.78
N ILE A 14 -48.20 43.38 -14.68
CA ILE A 14 -47.68 44.75 -14.59
C ILE A 14 -48.03 45.45 -15.90
N THR A 15 -48.77 46.54 -15.75
CA THR A 15 -49.35 47.37 -16.80
C THR A 15 -48.30 48.05 -17.69
N ASP A 16 -48.67 48.20 -18.97
CA ASP A 16 -47.89 48.76 -20.07
C ASP A 16 -47.31 50.17 -19.84
N ARG A 17 -46.05 50.36 -20.27
CA ARG A 17 -45.67 51.45 -21.20
C ARG A 17 -44.23 51.30 -21.74
N GLU A 18 -44.19 51.01 -23.04
CA GLU A 18 -43.21 51.42 -24.07
C GLU A 18 -41.70 51.31 -23.76
N ASN A 19 -41.09 50.23 -24.28
CA ASN A 19 -39.91 50.33 -25.16
C ASN A 19 -39.67 48.99 -25.86
N SER A 20 -39.94 48.96 -27.17
CA SER A 20 -39.72 47.84 -28.08
C SER A 20 -38.23 47.63 -28.34
N ILE A 21 -37.57 46.93 -27.42
CA ILE A 21 -36.35 46.14 -27.65
C ILE A 21 -36.73 44.71 -27.26
N ASN A 22 -36.61 43.77 -28.21
CA ASN A 22 -36.98 42.35 -28.16
C ASN A 22 -37.26 41.77 -26.76
N THR A 23 -38.54 41.50 -26.46
CA THR A 23 -38.99 40.84 -25.23
C THR A 23 -38.30 39.49 -24.98
N THR A 24 -37.91 38.76 -26.03
CA THR A 24 -37.13 37.52 -25.93
C THR A 24 -35.68 37.77 -25.46
N GLU A 25 -35.00 38.79 -25.97
CA GLU A 25 -33.64 39.14 -25.55
C GLU A 25 -33.61 39.66 -24.11
N GLN A 26 -34.61 40.46 -23.71
CA GLN A 26 -34.77 40.93 -22.34
C GLN A 26 -35.03 39.77 -21.37
N ASN A 27 -35.85 38.79 -21.75
CA ASN A 27 -36.12 37.60 -20.94
C ASN A 27 -34.87 36.70 -20.80
N THR A 28 -34.10 36.50 -21.87
CA THR A 28 -32.84 35.73 -21.81
C THR A 28 -31.77 36.43 -20.98
N GLN A 29 -31.62 37.76 -21.10
CA GLN A 29 -30.71 38.55 -20.26
C GLN A 29 -31.11 38.54 -18.79
N HIS A 30 -32.43 38.58 -18.50
CA HIS A 30 -32.93 38.47 -17.13
C HIS A 30 -32.66 37.08 -16.53
N LEU A 31 -32.80 36.02 -17.33
CA LEU A 31 -32.52 34.64 -16.90
C LEU A 31 -31.03 34.40 -16.66
N SER A 32 -30.13 34.83 -17.56
CA SER A 32 -28.67 34.77 -17.37
C SER A 32 -28.24 35.54 -16.12
N ARG A 33 -28.83 36.73 -15.89
CA ARG A 33 -28.57 37.52 -14.69
C ARG A 33 -28.93 36.74 -13.42
N LEU A 34 -30.12 36.15 -13.35
CA LEU A 34 -30.55 35.36 -12.19
C LEU A 34 -29.63 34.15 -11.94
N GLN A 35 -29.25 33.44 -13.00
CA GLN A 35 -28.32 32.32 -12.94
C GLN A 35 -26.94 32.76 -12.41
N ASN A 36 -26.42 33.91 -12.83
CA ASN A 36 -25.17 34.45 -12.31
C ASN A 36 -25.27 34.90 -10.85
N GLU A 37 -26.43 35.35 -10.38
CA GLU A 37 -26.64 35.64 -8.95
C GLU A 37 -26.56 34.36 -8.11
N ILE A 38 -27.14 33.25 -8.58
CA ILE A 38 -27.01 31.92 -7.94
C ILE A 38 -25.54 31.49 -7.95
N GLY A 39 -24.94 31.45 -9.14
CA GLY A 39 -23.55 31.04 -9.34
C GLY A 39 -22.56 31.85 -8.51
N SER A 40 -22.74 33.16 -8.40
CA SER A 40 -21.86 34.02 -7.59
C SER A 40 -21.87 33.68 -6.11
N LYS A 41 -23.00 33.23 -5.56
CA LYS A 41 -23.12 32.77 -4.17
C LYS A 41 -22.43 31.43 -4.00
N VAL A 42 -22.72 30.47 -4.88
CA VAL A 42 -22.13 29.13 -4.88
C VAL A 42 -20.60 29.21 -4.96
N LEU A 43 -20.07 29.95 -5.94
CA LEU A 43 -18.63 30.14 -6.12
C LEU A 43 -17.95 30.85 -4.93
N SER A 44 -18.67 31.73 -4.23
CA SER A 44 -18.13 32.36 -3.01
C SER A 44 -18.00 31.38 -1.83
N LEU A 45 -18.85 30.35 -1.75
CA LEU A 45 -18.78 29.34 -0.69
C LEU A 45 -17.55 28.45 -0.84
N VAL A 46 -17.11 28.21 -2.07
CA VAL A 46 -15.90 27.44 -2.40
C VAL A 46 -14.64 28.30 -2.54
N ASN A 47 -14.71 29.59 -2.18
CA ASN A 47 -13.64 30.57 -2.26
C ASN A 47 -13.02 30.71 -3.66
N PHE A 48 -13.85 30.61 -4.71
CA PHE A 48 -13.39 30.67 -6.11
C PHE A 48 -12.63 31.97 -6.40
N GLU A 49 -13.12 33.12 -5.94
CA GLU A 49 -12.48 34.43 -6.17
C GLU A 49 -11.09 34.53 -5.55
N SER A 50 -10.85 33.81 -4.46
CA SER A 50 -9.58 33.85 -3.76
C SER A 50 -8.54 32.99 -4.48
N LYS A 51 -8.97 31.84 -5.04
CA LYS A 51 -8.13 30.92 -5.81
C LYS A 51 -7.80 31.47 -7.20
N HIS A 52 -8.80 32.07 -7.87
CA HIS A 52 -8.69 32.61 -9.23
C HIS A 52 -8.59 34.14 -9.23
N LYS A 53 -7.83 34.68 -8.27
CA LYS A 53 -7.82 36.12 -7.92
C LYS A 53 -7.57 37.03 -9.10
N ASP A 54 -6.60 36.70 -9.94
CA ASP A 54 -6.17 37.60 -11.02
C ASP A 54 -7.25 37.78 -12.09
N ILE A 55 -7.85 36.68 -12.55
CA ILE A 55 -8.91 36.74 -13.58
C ILE A 55 -10.22 37.30 -13.02
N VAL A 56 -10.55 36.98 -11.77
CA VAL A 56 -11.75 37.44 -11.09
C VAL A 56 -11.67 38.94 -10.78
N GLU A 57 -10.57 39.41 -10.20
CA GLU A 57 -10.34 40.82 -9.87
C GLU A 57 -10.19 41.68 -11.14
N SER A 58 -9.55 41.15 -12.19
CA SER A 58 -9.52 41.79 -13.52
C SER A 58 -10.93 42.03 -14.07
N SER A 59 -11.80 41.03 -13.93
CA SER A 59 -13.20 41.12 -14.39
C SER A 59 -14.01 42.10 -13.54
N PHE A 60 -13.82 42.08 -12.23
CA PHE A 60 -14.43 43.02 -11.29
C PHE A 60 -14.03 44.48 -11.56
N ASN A 61 -12.74 44.75 -11.76
CA ASN A 61 -12.26 46.10 -12.06
C ASN A 61 -12.77 46.62 -13.41
N LYS A 62 -12.85 45.75 -14.43
CA LYS A 62 -13.47 46.12 -15.72
C LYS A 62 -14.94 46.47 -15.57
N ALA A 63 -15.71 45.70 -14.80
CA ALA A 63 -17.12 45.97 -14.53
C ALA A 63 -17.31 47.27 -13.72
N ARG A 64 -16.45 47.53 -12.72
CA ARG A 64 -16.44 48.80 -11.96
C ARG A 64 -16.13 50.01 -12.84
N ASN A 65 -15.14 49.90 -13.73
CA ASN A 65 -14.78 50.99 -14.66
C ASN A 65 -15.94 51.32 -15.61
N LYS A 66 -16.75 50.30 -15.97
CA LYS A 66 -17.98 50.45 -16.75
C LYS A 66 -19.21 50.85 -15.93
N LYS A 67 -19.08 51.01 -14.60
CA LYS A 67 -20.16 51.34 -13.65
C LYS A 67 -21.32 50.34 -13.69
N GLU A 68 -21.02 49.05 -13.94
CA GLU A 68 -22.02 47.98 -13.94
C GLU A 68 -22.60 47.75 -12.53
N LYS A 69 -23.90 47.45 -12.44
CA LYS A 69 -24.57 47.16 -11.16
C LYS A 69 -24.38 45.68 -10.78
N LEU A 70 -23.46 45.44 -9.84
CA LEU A 70 -23.09 44.11 -9.36
C LEU A 70 -23.90 43.73 -8.10
N PRO A 71 -24.73 42.67 -8.13
CA PRO A 71 -25.49 42.19 -6.98
C PRO A 71 -24.61 41.44 -5.97
N GLY A 72 -25.14 41.24 -4.76
CA GLY A 72 -24.49 40.42 -3.73
C GLY A 72 -23.49 41.14 -2.81
N LYS A 73 -22.86 40.35 -1.93
CA LYS A 73 -21.78 40.74 -1.00
C LYS A 73 -20.43 40.87 -1.72
N ASN A 74 -19.38 41.22 -0.98
CA ASN A 74 -18.06 41.58 -1.55
C ASN A 74 -17.47 40.53 -2.52
N ASN A 75 -17.44 39.25 -2.14
CA ASN A 75 -16.91 38.18 -2.99
C ASN A 75 -17.90 37.78 -4.08
N GLU A 76 -19.20 37.74 -3.76
CA GLU A 76 -20.27 37.50 -4.73
C GLU A 76 -20.22 38.50 -5.89
N ARG A 77 -19.98 39.79 -5.64
CA ARG A 77 -19.85 40.81 -6.69
C ARG A 77 -18.69 40.53 -7.64
N ARG A 78 -17.57 40.01 -7.13
CA ARG A 78 -16.40 39.66 -7.94
C ARG A 78 -16.70 38.46 -8.83
N ASN A 79 -17.24 37.40 -8.23
CA ASN A 79 -17.65 36.19 -8.95
C ASN A 79 -18.73 36.51 -9.99
N PHE A 80 -19.70 37.37 -9.66
CA PHE A 80 -20.72 37.83 -10.60
C PHE A 80 -20.12 38.59 -11.79
N ALA A 81 -19.15 39.48 -11.54
CA ALA A 81 -18.47 40.22 -12.61
C ALA A 81 -17.66 39.30 -13.53
N TYR A 82 -17.03 38.26 -12.96
CA TYR A 82 -16.34 37.22 -13.71
C TYR A 82 -17.32 36.43 -14.60
N LEU A 83 -18.39 35.86 -14.02
CA LEU A 83 -19.40 35.11 -14.77
C LEU A 83 -20.03 35.95 -15.88
N SER A 84 -20.42 37.19 -15.58
CA SER A 84 -20.99 38.11 -16.58
C SER A 84 -20.02 38.44 -17.71
N ARG A 85 -18.72 38.49 -17.43
CA ARG A 85 -17.71 38.69 -18.48
C ARG A 85 -17.57 37.45 -19.34
N LEU A 86 -17.60 36.27 -18.74
CA LEU A 86 -17.49 35.00 -19.45
C LEU A 86 -18.72 34.77 -20.34
N ASP A 87 -19.94 35.00 -19.84
CA ASP A 87 -21.18 34.99 -20.63
C ASP A 87 -21.06 35.88 -21.88
N ARG A 88 -20.65 37.14 -21.70
CA ARG A 88 -20.47 38.07 -22.83
C ARG A 88 -19.42 37.62 -23.84
N MET A 89 -18.40 36.87 -23.41
CA MET A 89 -17.40 36.31 -24.32
C MET A 89 -17.98 35.15 -25.13
N VAL A 90 -18.72 34.26 -24.47
CA VAL A 90 -19.40 33.13 -25.12
C VAL A 90 -20.49 33.62 -26.08
N GLU A 91 -21.33 34.58 -25.65
CA GLU A 91 -22.35 35.19 -26.50
C GLU A 91 -21.75 35.88 -27.74
N LYS A 92 -20.62 36.57 -27.57
CA LYS A 92 -19.99 37.34 -28.66
C LYS A 92 -19.27 36.45 -29.67
N TYR A 93 -18.59 35.40 -29.22
CA TYR A 93 -17.68 34.60 -30.06
C TYR A 93 -18.17 33.17 -30.31
N GLY A 94 -19.28 32.77 -29.69
CA GLY A 94 -19.95 31.48 -29.88
C GLY A 94 -19.25 30.29 -29.23
N ASN A 95 -19.78 29.09 -29.50
CA ASN A 95 -19.33 27.83 -28.88
C ASN A 95 -17.83 27.55 -29.05
N LYS A 96 -17.25 27.90 -30.21
CA LYS A 96 -15.81 27.70 -30.45
C LYS A 96 -14.94 28.47 -29.46
N ALA A 97 -15.40 29.62 -28.98
CA ALA A 97 -14.68 30.36 -27.96
C ALA A 97 -14.85 29.75 -26.58
N GLU A 98 -16.02 29.19 -26.28
CA GLU A 98 -16.25 28.44 -25.03
C GLU A 98 -15.39 27.17 -24.98
N GLN A 99 -15.34 26.38 -26.05
CA GLN A 99 -14.48 25.19 -26.16
C GLN A 99 -13.02 25.55 -25.90
N LYS A 100 -12.49 26.59 -26.54
CA LYS A 100 -11.11 27.07 -26.30
C LYS A 100 -10.84 27.49 -24.86
N ILE A 101 -11.84 28.03 -24.16
CA ILE A 101 -11.70 28.38 -22.75
C ILE A 101 -11.58 27.12 -21.90
N TRP A 102 -12.39 26.10 -22.18
CA TRP A 102 -12.33 24.84 -21.44
C TRP A 102 -11.08 24.02 -21.79
N GLU A 103 -10.68 23.94 -23.06
CA GLU A 103 -9.40 23.37 -23.51
C GLU A 103 -8.23 24.01 -22.76
N ALA A 104 -8.14 25.35 -22.76
CA ALA A 104 -7.11 26.06 -22.01
C ALA A 104 -7.21 25.83 -20.49
N SER A 105 -8.42 25.61 -19.95
CA SER A 105 -8.58 25.31 -18.53
C SER A 105 -8.10 23.90 -18.18
N ALA A 106 -8.34 22.91 -19.05
CA ALA A 106 -7.81 21.55 -18.93
C ALA A 106 -6.29 21.53 -18.91
N GLU A 107 -5.63 22.17 -19.88
CA GLU A 107 -4.16 22.20 -19.93
C GLU A 107 -3.54 22.88 -18.70
N ASN A 108 -4.23 23.81 -18.04
CA ASN A 108 -3.72 24.46 -16.83
C ASN A 108 -3.77 23.58 -15.57
N VAL A 109 -4.42 22.41 -15.63
CA VAL A 109 -4.57 21.50 -14.47
C VAL A 109 -3.90 20.14 -14.67
N VAL A 110 -3.49 19.83 -15.90
CA VAL A 110 -2.63 18.68 -16.20
C VAL A 110 -1.25 18.96 -15.64
N MET A 111 -0.61 17.94 -15.06
CA MET A 111 0.73 18.09 -14.50
C MET A 111 1.79 18.29 -15.59
N ASP A 112 2.85 19.02 -15.26
CA ASP A 112 4.06 19.11 -16.07
C ASP A 112 5.07 18.03 -15.65
N TYR A 113 6.06 17.74 -16.50
CA TYR A 113 7.13 16.78 -16.22
C TYR A 113 7.83 17.08 -14.88
N GLU A 114 8.11 18.35 -14.64
CA GLU A 114 8.82 18.82 -13.45
C GLU A 114 8.02 18.70 -12.15
N ASP A 115 6.70 18.48 -12.25
CA ASP A 115 5.82 18.32 -11.09
C ASP A 115 5.75 16.86 -10.60
N ILE A 116 6.27 15.89 -11.36
CA ILE A 116 6.24 14.48 -10.97
C ILE A 116 7.13 14.28 -9.72
N PRO A 117 6.56 13.83 -8.59
CA PRO A 117 7.28 13.79 -7.33
C PRO A 117 8.32 12.67 -7.31
N GLU A 118 9.45 12.92 -6.63
CA GLU A 118 10.50 11.91 -6.39
C GLU A 118 9.96 10.60 -5.78
N ALA A 119 8.87 10.67 -5.02
CA ALA A 119 8.21 9.49 -4.47
C ALA A 119 7.59 8.59 -5.56
N TYR A 120 7.04 9.17 -6.63
CA TYR A 120 6.55 8.42 -7.78
C TYR A 120 7.72 7.70 -8.45
N TRP A 121 8.81 8.41 -8.75
CA TRP A 121 10.01 7.79 -9.33
C TRP A 121 10.57 6.67 -8.44
N LYS A 122 10.66 6.88 -7.13
CA LYS A 122 11.10 5.84 -6.19
C LYS A 122 10.16 4.65 -6.12
N GLN A 123 8.85 4.87 -6.25
CA GLN A 123 7.88 3.79 -6.33
C GLN A 123 8.10 2.98 -7.60
N GLN A 124 8.30 3.64 -8.74
CA GLN A 124 8.67 2.98 -9.99
C GLN A 124 9.97 2.19 -9.82
N GLU A 125 11.03 2.79 -9.26
CA GLU A 125 12.29 2.10 -8.96
C GLU A 125 12.13 0.93 -7.98
N GLN A 126 11.21 1.02 -7.01
CA GLN A 126 10.94 -0.07 -6.07
C GLN A 126 10.24 -1.24 -6.76
N ILE A 127 9.33 -0.97 -7.71
CA ILE A 127 8.73 -2.01 -8.55
C ILE A 127 9.84 -2.74 -9.34
N LEU A 128 10.81 -2.01 -9.92
CA LEU A 128 11.97 -2.63 -10.58
C LEU A 128 12.79 -3.52 -9.61
N ARG A 129 12.94 -3.10 -8.34
CA ARG A 129 13.63 -3.89 -7.30
C ARG A 129 12.87 -5.16 -6.95
N ASP A 130 11.57 -5.06 -6.77
CA ASP A 130 10.70 -6.18 -6.39
C ASP A 130 10.62 -7.22 -7.52
N ASN A 131 10.80 -6.77 -8.78
CA ASN A 131 10.90 -7.61 -9.97
C ASN A 131 12.33 -8.12 -10.25
N GLY A 132 13.27 -7.94 -9.33
CA GLY A 132 14.62 -8.55 -9.40
C GLY A 132 15.69 -7.74 -10.15
N GLN A 133 15.39 -6.52 -10.60
CA GLN A 133 16.32 -5.71 -11.41
C GLN A 133 17.24 -4.79 -10.58
N GLY A 134 16.83 -4.39 -9.37
CA GLY A 134 17.73 -3.73 -8.40
C GLY A 134 18.23 -2.31 -8.75
N ARG A 135 17.78 -1.70 -9.85
CA ARG A 135 18.35 -0.46 -10.42
C ARG A 135 17.53 0.82 -10.17
N LYS A 136 17.95 1.92 -10.79
CA LYS A 136 17.27 3.22 -10.83
C LYS A 136 16.78 3.51 -12.26
N LEU A 137 15.80 4.40 -12.38
CA LEU A 137 15.30 4.87 -13.67
C LEU A 137 16.30 5.79 -14.38
N SER A 138 16.48 5.61 -15.69
CA SER A 138 17.22 6.55 -16.54
C SER A 138 16.39 7.81 -16.84
N GLU A 139 17.00 8.84 -17.44
CA GLU A 139 16.25 10.07 -17.77
C GLU A 139 15.33 9.87 -18.99
N TYR A 140 15.71 9.02 -19.94
CA TYR A 140 14.87 8.69 -21.11
C TYR A 140 13.61 7.92 -20.69
N GLU A 141 13.78 7.00 -19.76
CA GLU A 141 12.73 6.24 -19.09
C GLU A 141 11.70 7.17 -18.44
N LYS A 142 12.18 8.06 -17.56
CA LYS A 142 11.31 9.06 -16.93
C LYS A 142 10.54 9.91 -17.95
N GLU A 143 11.14 10.27 -19.09
CA GLU A 143 10.45 11.00 -20.17
C GLU A 143 9.26 10.19 -20.72
N ILE A 144 9.43 8.91 -21.02
CA ILE A 144 8.35 8.04 -21.54
C ILE A 144 7.23 7.89 -20.51
N LEU A 145 7.57 7.54 -19.26
CA LEU A 145 6.57 7.38 -18.20
C LEU A 145 5.82 8.68 -17.94
N ALA A 146 6.53 9.82 -17.99
CA ALA A 146 5.92 11.12 -17.85
C ALA A 146 4.97 11.43 -19.01
N GLU A 147 5.36 11.17 -20.26
CA GLU A 147 4.51 11.40 -21.43
C GLU A 147 3.19 10.62 -21.33
N ASP A 148 3.26 9.31 -21.05
CA ASP A 148 2.08 8.46 -20.86
C ASP A 148 1.19 8.97 -19.71
N LEU A 149 1.80 9.24 -18.54
CA LEU A 149 1.11 9.77 -17.37
C LEU A 149 0.36 11.07 -17.66
N ILE A 150 1.06 12.03 -18.28
CA ILE A 150 0.54 13.36 -18.62
C ILE A 150 -0.57 13.25 -19.66
N ASP A 151 -0.38 12.42 -20.69
CA ASP A 151 -1.37 12.22 -21.74
C ASP A 151 -2.67 11.62 -21.19
N LYS A 152 -2.58 10.67 -20.27
CA LYS A 152 -3.75 10.08 -19.64
C LYS A 152 -4.48 11.04 -18.70
N GLN A 153 -3.74 11.87 -17.95
CA GLN A 153 -4.36 12.98 -17.22
C GLN A 153 -5.07 13.94 -18.17
N ARG A 154 -4.44 14.27 -19.31
CA ARG A 154 -5.03 15.13 -20.35
C ARG A 154 -6.30 14.51 -20.92
N GLN A 155 -6.31 13.22 -21.22
CA GLN A 155 -7.49 12.52 -21.73
C GLN A 155 -8.64 12.54 -20.72
N SER A 156 -8.37 12.21 -19.46
CA SER A 156 -9.40 12.17 -18.40
C SER A 156 -10.02 13.56 -18.15
N ILE A 157 -9.24 14.64 -18.07
CA ILE A 157 -9.80 16.00 -17.94
C ILE A 157 -10.50 16.49 -19.21
N THR A 158 -10.02 16.07 -20.38
CA THR A 158 -10.58 16.46 -21.67
C THR A 158 -11.99 15.89 -21.87
N SER A 159 -12.28 14.71 -21.30
CA SER A 159 -13.64 14.16 -21.29
C SER A 159 -14.65 15.13 -20.64
N TRP A 160 -14.26 15.77 -19.53
CA TRP A 160 -15.07 16.78 -18.85
C TRP A 160 -15.21 18.06 -19.65
N THR A 161 -14.11 18.60 -20.15
CA THR A 161 -14.12 19.89 -20.87
C THR A 161 -14.86 19.79 -22.20
N ASN A 162 -14.77 18.64 -22.89
CA ASN A 162 -15.57 18.37 -24.08
C ASN A 162 -17.08 18.38 -23.78
N TYR A 163 -17.50 17.72 -22.69
CA TYR A 163 -18.90 17.69 -22.29
C TYR A 163 -19.41 19.06 -21.82
N LEU A 164 -18.64 19.77 -21.00
CA LEU A 164 -18.99 21.11 -20.51
C LEU A 164 -18.98 22.15 -21.64
N GLY A 165 -18.06 22.02 -22.60
CA GLY A 165 -17.92 22.90 -23.75
C GLY A 165 -18.82 22.55 -24.94
N ASP A 166 -19.63 21.49 -24.85
CA ASP A 166 -20.60 21.16 -25.89
C ASP A 166 -21.73 22.19 -25.94
N LYS A 167 -22.15 22.54 -27.16
CA LYS A 167 -23.23 23.52 -27.40
C LYS A 167 -24.58 23.09 -26.83
N ASN A 168 -24.78 21.79 -26.65
CA ASN A 168 -26.01 21.19 -26.12
C ASN A 168 -25.90 20.87 -24.63
N CYS A 169 -24.78 21.20 -23.98
CA CYS A 169 -24.65 21.06 -22.53
C CYS A 169 -25.79 21.84 -21.85
N PRO A 170 -26.66 21.18 -21.05
CA PRO A 170 -27.87 21.80 -20.53
C PRO A 170 -27.61 22.78 -19.38
N TYR A 171 -26.36 22.87 -18.92
CA TYR A 171 -26.01 23.60 -17.71
C TYR A 171 -25.70 25.07 -17.98
N PRO A 172 -26.13 25.97 -17.08
CA PRO A 172 -25.71 27.35 -17.11
C PRO A 172 -24.20 27.45 -16.86
N LEU A 173 -23.58 28.49 -17.42
CA LEU A 173 -22.13 28.68 -17.39
C LEU A 173 -21.54 28.68 -15.97
N TRP A 174 -22.25 29.23 -14.98
CA TRP A 174 -21.78 29.19 -13.60
C TRP A 174 -21.63 27.77 -13.05
N PHE A 175 -22.50 26.85 -13.46
CA PHE A 175 -22.43 25.46 -13.01
C PHE A 175 -21.28 24.73 -13.71
N LYS A 176 -21.03 25.04 -14.99
CA LYS A 176 -19.85 24.53 -15.70
C LYS A 176 -18.55 24.96 -15.01
N VAL A 177 -18.45 26.25 -14.61
CA VAL A 177 -17.32 26.78 -13.83
C VAL A 177 -17.20 26.09 -12.47
N TYR A 178 -18.31 25.92 -11.77
CA TYR A 178 -18.35 25.26 -10.46
C TYR A 178 -17.92 23.78 -10.54
N ALA A 179 -18.42 23.05 -11.55
CA ALA A 179 -18.07 21.66 -11.78
C ALA A 179 -16.58 21.53 -12.14
N PHE A 180 -16.10 22.33 -13.10
CA PHE A 180 -14.69 22.34 -13.49
C PHE A 180 -13.75 22.68 -12.31
N ASP A 181 -14.07 23.73 -11.54
CA ASP A 181 -13.30 24.08 -10.33
C ASP A 181 -13.33 22.95 -9.30
N GLY A 182 -14.42 22.20 -9.18
CA GLY A 182 -14.52 21.02 -8.35
C GLY A 182 -13.60 19.89 -8.81
N ILE A 183 -13.75 19.43 -10.05
CA ILE A 183 -13.01 18.28 -10.60
C ILE A 183 -11.51 18.54 -10.70
N SER A 184 -11.09 19.80 -10.89
CA SER A 184 -9.66 20.17 -10.94
C SER A 184 -8.90 19.85 -9.64
N LYS A 185 -9.64 19.58 -8.55
CA LYS A 185 -9.12 19.28 -7.22
C LYS A 185 -9.34 17.83 -6.79
N MET A 186 -9.85 16.99 -7.69
CA MET A 186 -10.15 15.59 -7.43
C MET A 186 -9.17 14.70 -8.18
N SER A 187 -8.50 13.78 -7.47
CA SER A 187 -7.88 12.61 -8.10
C SER A 187 -8.95 11.55 -8.37
N ASN A 188 -8.69 10.58 -9.25
CA ASN A 188 -9.60 9.48 -9.55
C ASN A 188 -9.72 8.44 -8.40
N ALA A 189 -9.01 8.65 -7.28
CA ALA A 189 -9.17 7.80 -6.10
C ALA A 189 -10.40 8.22 -5.27
N LEU A 190 -11.39 7.34 -5.20
CA LEU A 190 -12.62 7.54 -4.42
C LEU A 190 -12.55 6.78 -3.10
N ASN A 191 -12.67 7.50 -1.98
CA ASN A 191 -12.93 6.91 -0.68
C ASN A 191 -14.44 6.68 -0.52
N LEU A 192 -14.85 5.41 -0.54
CA LEU A 192 -16.25 5.01 -0.44
C LEU A 192 -16.85 5.23 0.95
N ASP A 193 -16.06 5.06 2.01
CA ASP A 193 -16.52 5.16 3.39
C ASP A 193 -16.90 6.61 3.72
N ASP A 194 -16.10 7.56 3.25
CA ASP A 194 -16.35 8.99 3.41
C ASP A 194 -17.21 9.61 2.30
N ALA A 195 -17.39 8.90 1.18
CA ALA A 195 -17.93 9.44 -0.08
C ALA A 195 -17.22 10.75 -0.45
N ASP A 196 -15.90 10.67 -0.62
CA ASP A 196 -15.03 11.80 -1.00
C ASP A 196 -13.93 11.34 -1.93
N TYR A 197 -13.49 12.21 -2.84
CA TYR A 197 -12.32 11.95 -3.66
C TYR A 197 -11.08 12.47 -2.96
N TYR A 198 -9.96 11.75 -3.09
CA TYR A 198 -8.68 12.26 -2.63
C TYR A 198 -8.35 13.54 -3.38
N ARG A 199 -7.85 14.53 -2.64
CA ARG A 199 -7.49 15.82 -3.21
C ARG A 199 -6.28 15.66 -4.11
N ARG A 200 -6.30 16.36 -5.25
CA ARG A 200 -5.13 16.51 -6.10
C ARG A 200 -4.51 17.90 -6.01
N ASP A 201 -3.23 17.93 -6.27
CA ASP A 201 -2.43 19.11 -6.63
C ASP A 201 -1.68 18.83 -7.94
N ASN A 202 -0.74 19.70 -8.30
CA ASN A 202 0.05 19.56 -9.52
C ASN A 202 1.01 18.35 -9.48
N THR A 203 1.31 17.80 -8.30
CA THR A 203 2.19 16.63 -8.13
C THR A 203 1.44 15.29 -8.14
N THR A 204 0.11 15.32 -8.25
CA THR A 204 -0.71 14.11 -8.21
C THR A 204 -0.67 13.39 -9.55
N ALA A 205 -0.15 12.17 -9.56
CA ALA A 205 -0.01 11.32 -10.76
C ALA A 205 -1.35 10.75 -11.27
N LEU A 206 -2.31 10.49 -10.38
CA LEU A 206 -3.60 9.87 -10.76
C LEU A 206 -4.42 10.72 -11.74
N SER A 207 -5.20 10.03 -12.58
CA SER A 207 -6.16 10.64 -13.51
C SER A 207 -7.22 11.49 -12.79
N PHE A 208 -7.99 12.27 -13.56
CA PHE A 208 -9.20 12.91 -13.04
C PHE A 208 -10.37 11.91 -12.98
N PRO A 209 -11.35 12.10 -12.06
CA PRO A 209 -12.53 11.26 -11.98
C PRO A 209 -13.26 11.13 -13.32
N LYS A 210 -13.82 9.96 -13.61
CA LYS A 210 -14.63 9.76 -14.82
C LYS A 210 -15.89 10.64 -14.81
N LEU A 211 -16.22 11.23 -15.95
CA LEU A 211 -17.48 11.96 -16.11
C LEU A 211 -18.66 10.98 -16.14
N ASN A 212 -19.50 11.08 -15.11
CA ASN A 212 -20.85 10.56 -15.09
C ASN A 212 -21.88 11.70 -15.21
N ALA A 213 -22.56 11.78 -16.35
CA ALA A 213 -23.51 12.85 -16.67
C ALA A 213 -24.78 12.82 -15.79
N GLU A 214 -25.22 11.63 -15.35
CA GLU A 214 -26.36 11.49 -14.43
C GLU A 214 -26.03 12.09 -13.06
N ILE A 215 -24.86 11.72 -12.52
CA ILE A 215 -24.39 12.24 -11.23
C ILE A 215 -24.23 13.75 -11.30
N LEU A 216 -23.65 14.26 -12.38
CA LEU A 216 -23.51 15.70 -12.60
C LEU A 216 -24.88 16.41 -12.63
N ALA A 217 -25.91 15.79 -13.21
CA ALA A 217 -27.27 16.31 -13.23
C ALA A 217 -27.91 16.32 -11.84
N LYS A 218 -27.67 15.28 -11.04
CA LYS A 218 -28.13 15.23 -9.64
C LYS A 218 -27.47 16.34 -8.83
N VAL A 219 -26.14 16.51 -8.92
CA VAL A 219 -25.41 17.60 -8.25
C VAL A 219 -25.95 18.97 -8.67
N TYR A 220 -26.19 19.19 -9.97
CA TYR A 220 -26.79 20.43 -10.47
C TYR A 220 -28.14 20.69 -9.81
N ARG A 221 -29.03 19.68 -9.80
CA ARG A 221 -30.36 19.78 -9.20
C ARG A 221 -30.28 20.12 -7.72
N GLN A 222 -29.44 19.43 -6.94
CA GLN A 222 -29.30 19.70 -5.50
C GLN A 222 -28.90 21.16 -5.22
N ILE A 223 -27.90 21.67 -5.94
CA ILE A 223 -27.41 23.05 -5.77
C ILE A 223 -28.41 24.07 -6.30
N ASN A 224 -28.93 23.87 -7.52
CA ASN A 224 -29.85 24.79 -8.16
C ASN A 224 -31.17 24.91 -7.39
N ASP A 225 -31.72 23.79 -6.91
CA ASP A 225 -32.98 23.81 -6.18
C ASP A 225 -32.83 24.51 -4.82
N PHE A 226 -31.72 24.26 -4.11
CA PHE A 226 -31.45 24.88 -2.82
C PHE A 226 -31.14 26.39 -2.91
N TYR A 227 -30.35 26.83 -3.90
CA TYR A 227 -29.92 28.24 -4.01
C TYR A 227 -30.76 29.09 -4.97
N GLY A 228 -31.47 28.45 -5.91
CA GLY A 228 -32.10 29.12 -7.06
C GLY A 228 -33.61 28.93 -7.19
N VAL A 229 -34.17 27.81 -6.70
CA VAL A 229 -35.61 27.50 -6.86
C VAL A 229 -36.38 27.74 -5.57
N ASP A 230 -36.32 26.82 -4.60
CA ASP A 230 -36.99 26.94 -3.31
C ASP A 230 -36.23 26.17 -2.23
N LYS A 231 -35.42 26.92 -1.48
CA LYS A 231 -34.66 26.40 -0.34
C LYS A 231 -35.52 25.70 0.70
N LYS A 232 -36.74 26.20 0.98
CA LYS A 232 -37.59 25.68 2.05
C LYS A 232 -38.22 24.35 1.63
N ASP A 233 -38.70 24.27 0.41
CA ASP A 233 -39.22 23.03 -0.18
C ASP A 233 -38.11 21.97 -0.27
N TRP A 234 -36.92 22.35 -0.78
CA TRP A 234 -35.77 21.44 -0.84
C TRP A 234 -35.37 20.90 0.54
N LEU A 235 -35.30 21.76 1.57
CA LEU A 235 -34.98 21.35 2.93
C LEU A 235 -36.05 20.42 3.52
N SER A 236 -37.32 20.60 3.17
CA SER A 236 -38.39 19.73 3.65
C SER A 236 -38.35 18.33 3.03
N LYS A 237 -37.80 18.19 1.82
CA LYS A 237 -37.69 16.91 1.10
C LYS A 237 -36.42 16.13 1.46
N ASN A 238 -35.40 16.80 2.01
CA ASN A 238 -34.09 16.22 2.31
C ASN A 238 -33.72 16.37 3.79
N SER A 239 -34.69 16.59 4.68
CA SER A 239 -34.42 16.87 6.10
C SER A 239 -33.71 15.73 6.82
N ASP A 240 -33.91 14.51 6.34
CA ASP A 240 -33.45 13.29 7.00
C ASP A 240 -32.03 12.89 6.57
N ASP A 241 -31.46 13.54 5.55
CA ASP A 241 -30.08 13.36 5.10
C ASP A 241 -29.21 14.55 5.54
N GLU A 242 -28.78 14.53 6.81
CA GLU A 242 -27.95 15.59 7.39
C GLU A 242 -26.64 15.80 6.61
N LYS A 243 -26.07 14.72 6.07
CA LYS A 243 -24.83 14.76 5.27
C LYS A 243 -25.08 15.53 3.97
N LEU A 244 -26.13 15.19 3.20
CA LEU A 244 -26.51 15.92 1.98
C LEU A 244 -26.77 17.40 2.27
N VAL A 245 -27.54 17.71 3.31
CA VAL A 245 -27.86 19.09 3.70
C VAL A 245 -26.60 19.89 4.00
N SER A 246 -25.63 19.30 4.71
CA SER A 246 -24.35 19.92 5.01
C SER A 246 -23.51 20.18 3.76
N LEU A 247 -23.44 19.18 2.86
CA LEU A 247 -22.67 19.27 1.62
C LEU A 247 -23.24 20.31 0.65
N VAL A 248 -24.57 20.38 0.49
CA VAL A 248 -25.23 21.38 -0.34
C VAL A 248 -25.01 22.79 0.23
N LYS A 249 -25.12 22.98 1.56
CA LYS A 249 -24.86 24.27 2.22
C LYS A 249 -23.42 24.78 2.04
N SER A 250 -22.46 23.87 1.94
CA SER A 250 -21.05 24.21 1.72
C SER A 250 -20.69 24.28 0.23
N ALA A 251 -21.58 23.84 -0.66
CA ALA A 251 -21.32 23.68 -2.08
C ALA A 251 -20.02 22.91 -2.37
N ASN A 252 -19.75 21.86 -1.61
CA ASN A 252 -18.54 21.05 -1.81
C ASN A 252 -18.75 20.09 -2.99
N PHE A 253 -18.35 20.51 -4.19
CA PHE A 253 -18.54 19.71 -5.41
C PHE A 253 -17.93 18.30 -5.29
N PRO A 254 -16.65 18.09 -4.92
CA PRO A 254 -16.08 16.74 -4.78
C PRO A 254 -16.93 15.78 -3.96
N LYS A 255 -17.35 16.21 -2.76
CA LYS A 255 -18.15 15.39 -1.85
C LYS A 255 -19.58 15.19 -2.32
N LEU A 256 -20.19 16.20 -2.95
CA LEU A 256 -21.53 16.05 -3.54
C LEU A 256 -21.50 15.08 -4.71
N TYR A 257 -20.49 15.17 -5.56
CA TYR A 257 -20.32 14.28 -6.70
C TYR A 257 -20.09 12.83 -6.24
N ALA A 258 -19.17 12.63 -5.29
CA ALA A 258 -18.91 11.32 -4.69
C ALA A 258 -20.14 10.74 -3.98
N LYS A 259 -20.84 11.53 -3.15
CA LYS A 259 -22.07 11.07 -2.48
C LYS A 259 -23.14 10.65 -3.48
N GLU A 260 -23.45 11.50 -4.46
CA GLU A 260 -24.47 11.16 -5.47
C GLU A 260 -24.03 9.94 -6.29
N LEU A 261 -22.72 9.80 -6.60
CA LEU A 261 -22.20 8.61 -7.26
C LEU A 261 -22.40 7.34 -6.43
N VAL A 262 -22.01 7.35 -5.15
CA VAL A 262 -22.17 6.20 -4.25
C VAL A 262 -23.64 5.87 -4.03
N ASP A 263 -24.51 6.87 -3.84
CA ASP A 263 -25.94 6.67 -3.64
C ASP A 263 -26.64 6.15 -4.90
N THR A 264 -26.11 6.47 -6.08
CA THR A 264 -26.68 6.05 -7.38
C THR A 264 -26.12 4.72 -7.85
N LYS A 265 -24.84 4.44 -7.59
CA LYS A 265 -24.19 3.24 -8.09
C LYS A 265 -24.63 2.05 -7.26
N VAL A 266 -25.55 1.27 -7.83
CA VAL A 266 -25.99 0.01 -7.25
C VAL A 266 -24.90 -1.03 -7.48
N ILE A 267 -24.09 -1.28 -6.46
CA ILE A 267 -23.21 -2.46 -6.43
C ILE A 267 -24.09 -3.66 -6.12
N LEU A 268 -24.28 -4.55 -7.11
CA LEU A 268 -24.98 -5.80 -6.89
C LEU A 268 -24.07 -6.68 -6.02
N LYS A 269 -24.52 -6.94 -4.80
CA LYS A 269 -23.76 -7.74 -3.82
C LYS A 269 -23.92 -9.22 -4.13
N THR A 270 -22.83 -9.95 -3.91
CA THR A 270 -22.81 -11.40 -3.93
C THR A 270 -23.79 -11.97 -2.90
N PRO A 271 -24.71 -12.88 -3.30
CA PRO A 271 -25.56 -13.63 -2.37
C PRO A 271 -24.73 -14.39 -1.32
N GLU A 272 -25.31 -14.63 -0.13
CA GLU A 272 -24.59 -15.31 0.96
C GLU A 272 -24.32 -16.80 0.68
N ARG A 273 -25.15 -17.42 -0.16
CA ARG A 273 -25.07 -18.86 -0.48
C ARG A 273 -24.61 -19.04 -1.92
N THR A 274 -23.64 -19.92 -2.14
CA THR A 274 -23.09 -20.22 -3.47
C THR A 274 -24.15 -20.65 -4.48
N GLU A 275 -25.15 -21.43 -4.06
CA GLU A 275 -26.24 -21.90 -4.92
C GLU A 275 -27.17 -20.78 -5.43
N ASP A 276 -27.20 -19.64 -4.74
CA ASP A 276 -27.97 -18.46 -5.13
C ASP A 276 -27.14 -17.52 -6.03
N VAL A 277 -25.85 -17.81 -6.23
CA VAL A 277 -24.96 -17.03 -7.10
C VAL A 277 -25.24 -17.41 -8.56
N HIS A 278 -25.78 -16.46 -9.31
CA HIS A 278 -25.98 -16.56 -10.75
C HIS A 278 -25.21 -15.45 -11.45
N GLY A 279 -24.45 -15.79 -12.47
CA GLY A 279 -23.58 -14.86 -13.19
C GLY A 279 -22.72 -15.58 -14.22
N ASP A 280 -21.91 -14.82 -14.93
CA ASP A 280 -21.03 -15.35 -15.97
C ASP A 280 -19.68 -14.61 -16.00
N TRP A 281 -18.70 -15.21 -16.67
CA TRP A 281 -17.34 -14.68 -16.82
C TRP A 281 -17.21 -13.94 -18.15
N PHE A 282 -16.63 -12.74 -18.09
CA PHE A 282 -16.39 -11.90 -19.26
C PHE A 282 -14.90 -11.60 -19.36
N GLU A 283 -14.35 -11.69 -20.57
CA GLU A 283 -12.94 -11.39 -20.84
C GLU A 283 -12.81 -9.97 -21.38
N TYR A 284 -11.80 -9.24 -20.88
CA TYR A 284 -11.44 -7.89 -21.29
C TYR A 284 -9.95 -7.84 -21.57
N LYS A 285 -9.57 -7.24 -22.69
CA LYS A 285 -8.20 -7.23 -23.23
C LYS A 285 -7.73 -5.79 -23.43
N LEU A 286 -6.51 -5.64 -23.95
CA LEU A 286 -5.98 -4.35 -24.39
C LEU A 286 -6.99 -3.64 -25.31
N GLY A 287 -7.34 -2.40 -24.98
CA GLY A 287 -8.40 -1.63 -25.64
C GLY A 287 -9.76 -1.59 -24.91
N ASP A 288 -9.97 -2.45 -23.91
CA ASP A 288 -11.20 -2.49 -23.07
C ASP A 288 -11.03 -1.77 -21.72
N GLU A 289 -10.04 -0.89 -21.57
CA GLU A 289 -9.67 -0.29 -20.28
C GLU A 289 -10.80 0.56 -19.67
N GLU A 290 -11.57 1.24 -20.52
CA GLU A 290 -12.70 2.07 -20.10
C GLU A 290 -13.89 1.22 -19.60
N GLU A 291 -14.09 0.04 -20.19
CA GLU A 291 -15.06 -0.96 -19.76
C GLU A 291 -14.65 -1.56 -18.42
N ILE A 292 -13.38 -1.94 -18.25
CA ILE A 292 -12.83 -2.44 -16.98
C ILE A 292 -13.01 -1.39 -15.87
N ALA A 293 -12.64 -0.14 -16.16
CA ALA A 293 -12.79 0.97 -15.21
C ALA A 293 -14.26 1.20 -14.82
N SER A 294 -15.19 1.06 -15.77
CA SER A 294 -16.62 1.16 -15.49
C SER A 294 -17.11 0.06 -14.54
N LEU A 295 -16.62 -1.17 -14.70
CA LEU A 295 -16.95 -2.31 -13.83
C LEU A 295 -16.35 -2.19 -12.43
N ALA A 296 -15.19 -1.53 -12.33
CA ALA A 296 -14.46 -1.32 -11.09
C ALA A 296 -14.95 -0.11 -10.28
N GLU A 297 -15.60 0.87 -10.90
CA GLU A 297 -16.08 2.05 -10.18
C GLU A 297 -17.00 1.63 -9.00
N GLY A 298 -16.75 2.15 -7.80
CA GLY A 298 -17.51 1.77 -6.60
C GLY A 298 -17.13 0.43 -5.94
N THR A 299 -16.18 -0.34 -6.48
CA THR A 299 -15.76 -1.66 -5.95
C THR A 299 -14.50 -1.62 -5.07
N LYS A 300 -13.82 -0.47 -4.98
CA LYS A 300 -12.46 -0.29 -4.42
C LYS A 300 -11.31 -0.82 -5.29
N TRP A 301 -11.60 -1.44 -6.45
CA TRP A 301 -10.55 -1.90 -7.35
C TRP A 301 -9.75 -0.75 -7.98
N CYS A 302 -8.42 -0.86 -7.97
CA CYS A 302 -7.51 0.17 -8.49
C CYS A 302 -7.63 0.39 -10.01
N VAL A 303 -8.11 -0.63 -10.75
CA VAL A 303 -8.39 -0.56 -12.19
C VAL A 303 -9.60 0.32 -12.55
N VAL A 304 -10.20 0.99 -11.56
CA VAL A 304 -11.11 2.14 -11.79
C VAL A 304 -10.41 3.29 -12.52
N ASP A 305 -9.08 3.34 -12.47
CA ASP A 305 -8.27 4.14 -13.39
C ASP A 305 -7.94 3.32 -14.64
N PRO A 306 -8.43 3.70 -15.84
CA PRO A 306 -8.13 2.99 -17.08
C PRO A 306 -6.63 2.80 -17.34
N ASN A 307 -5.79 3.68 -16.82
CA ASN A 307 -4.34 3.58 -16.98
C ASN A 307 -3.74 2.40 -16.25
N VAL A 308 -4.29 2.11 -15.08
CA VAL A 308 -3.88 0.98 -14.26
C VAL A 308 -4.29 -0.32 -14.98
N ALA A 309 -5.50 -0.35 -15.55
CA ALA A 309 -5.95 -1.45 -16.40
C ALA A 309 -5.03 -1.61 -17.64
N HIS A 310 -4.69 -0.51 -18.31
CA HIS A 310 -3.79 -0.50 -19.46
C HIS A 310 -2.43 -1.10 -19.11
N ASN A 311 -1.80 -0.63 -18.04
CA ASN A 311 -0.47 -1.08 -17.65
C ASN A 311 -0.48 -2.58 -17.34
N TYR A 312 -1.51 -3.08 -16.64
CA TYR A 312 -1.66 -4.51 -16.41
C TYR A 312 -1.82 -5.32 -17.71
N LEU A 313 -2.55 -4.79 -18.70
CA LEU A 313 -2.81 -5.47 -19.97
C LEU A 313 -1.63 -5.45 -20.94
N VAL A 314 -0.79 -4.42 -20.91
CA VAL A 314 0.40 -4.36 -21.78
C VAL A 314 1.59 -5.04 -21.11
N TYR A 315 1.76 -4.82 -19.82
CA TYR A 315 3.02 -5.06 -19.12
C TYR A 315 2.93 -6.11 -18.03
N GLY A 316 1.72 -6.57 -17.69
CA GLY A 316 1.53 -7.54 -16.61
C GLY A 316 1.65 -6.96 -15.22
N GLN A 317 1.87 -5.65 -15.10
CA GLN A 317 2.16 -5.00 -13.84
C GLN A 317 1.59 -3.58 -13.85
N TYR A 318 1.68 -2.90 -12.70
CA TYR A 318 1.12 -1.56 -12.54
C TYR A 318 1.79 -0.50 -13.45
N SER A 319 2.93 -0.75 -14.11
CA SER A 319 3.73 0.23 -14.90
C SER A 319 4.55 -0.38 -16.08
N ASN A 320 5.10 0.45 -16.99
CA ASN A 320 5.73 0.08 -18.29
C ASN A 320 7.16 -0.52 -18.19
N PRO A 321 7.53 -1.60 -18.92
CA PRO A 321 8.86 -2.22 -19.01
C PRO A 321 9.64 -1.87 -20.29
N GLU A 322 9.15 -1.01 -21.22
CA GLU A 322 9.96 -0.47 -22.34
C GLU A 322 11.05 0.54 -21.91
N GLU A 323 11.50 0.38 -20.67
CA GLU A 323 12.55 1.13 -20.02
C GLU A 323 13.82 0.29 -19.85
N ASP A 324 13.93 -0.84 -20.54
CA ASP A 324 15.12 -1.68 -20.57
C ASP A 324 15.64 -1.74 -22.02
N ASP A 325 16.69 -0.97 -22.33
CA ASP A 325 17.66 -1.31 -23.38
C ASP A 325 19.02 -0.65 -23.06
N ASP A 326 20.03 -1.51 -22.95
CA ASP A 326 21.36 -1.29 -22.39
C ASP A 326 22.27 -0.32 -23.17
N TYR A 327 23.16 0.36 -22.43
CA TYR A 327 24.56 0.57 -22.82
C TYR A 327 25.48 0.55 -21.59
N ASP A 328 26.01 -0.64 -21.31
CA ASP A 328 27.44 -0.98 -21.22
C ASP A 328 28.41 0.03 -20.55
N GLN A 329 28.90 -0.33 -19.35
CA GLN A 329 30.35 -0.53 -19.17
C GLN A 329 30.72 -1.38 -17.94
N ASP A 330 31.36 -2.51 -18.27
CA ASP A 330 32.37 -3.30 -17.55
C ASP A 330 31.86 -4.27 -16.45
N TYR A 331 31.82 -5.58 -16.74
CA TYR A 331 32.90 -6.55 -16.43
C TYR A 331 32.69 -7.89 -17.16
N GLU A 332 33.81 -8.56 -17.45
CA GLU A 332 34.00 -9.73 -18.33
C GLU A 332 33.32 -11.05 -17.92
N ASP A 333 33.13 -11.88 -18.96
CA ASP A 333 33.03 -13.34 -19.06
C ASP A 333 31.64 -14.05 -19.01
N ASP A 334 31.26 -14.48 -20.23
CA ASP A 334 30.67 -15.77 -20.65
C ASP A 334 29.34 -16.27 -20.05
N GLU A 335 28.24 -16.15 -20.80
CA GLU A 335 27.66 -17.26 -21.60
C GLU A 335 26.34 -16.82 -22.27
N ASP A 336 26.21 -17.17 -23.56
CA ASP A 336 25.10 -16.94 -24.49
C ASP A 336 23.72 -17.26 -23.88
N TRP A 337 22.84 -16.25 -23.77
CA TRP A 337 21.39 -16.44 -23.80
C TRP A 337 20.77 -15.35 -24.69
N GLU A 338 20.12 -15.80 -25.75
CA GLU A 338 19.44 -14.98 -26.75
C GLU A 338 18.33 -14.14 -26.08
N ASP A 339 18.45 -12.82 -26.20
CA ASP A 339 17.39 -11.84 -25.93
C ASP A 339 16.25 -12.04 -26.92
N ASP A 340 15.11 -12.52 -26.44
CA ASP A 340 13.84 -12.45 -27.15
C ASP A 340 12.97 -11.35 -26.48
N ASP A 341 12.94 -10.19 -27.14
CA ASP A 341 11.93 -9.11 -27.13
C ASP A 341 10.77 -9.23 -26.10
N ILE A 342 10.81 -8.48 -24.99
CA ILE A 342 9.69 -8.35 -24.00
C ILE A 342 8.70 -7.22 -24.39
N LYS A 343 8.50 -7.04 -25.69
CA LYS A 343 7.17 -6.66 -26.18
C LYS A 343 6.56 -7.95 -26.64
N VAL A 344 5.67 -8.55 -25.84
CA VAL A 344 4.85 -9.64 -26.37
C VAL A 344 4.04 -9.01 -27.51
N GLU A 345 4.41 -9.30 -28.77
CA GLU A 345 3.76 -8.72 -29.96
C GLU A 345 2.23 -9.03 -29.99
N ASP A 346 1.78 -9.95 -29.14
CA ASP A 346 0.39 -10.24 -28.79
C ASP A 346 0.28 -10.61 -27.30
N PRO A 347 0.13 -9.66 -26.35
CA PRO A 347 0.04 -10.00 -24.94
C PRO A 347 -1.22 -10.84 -24.68
N GLU A 348 -1.06 -11.99 -24.03
CA GLU A 348 -2.18 -12.84 -23.62
C GLU A 348 -2.88 -12.33 -22.34
N ALA A 349 -2.37 -11.22 -21.80
CA ALA A 349 -2.92 -10.54 -20.65
C ALA A 349 -4.39 -10.17 -20.85
N LYS A 350 -5.19 -10.46 -19.82
CA LYS A 350 -6.60 -10.14 -19.80
C LYS A 350 -7.12 -10.09 -18.37
N PHE A 351 -8.18 -9.31 -18.21
CA PHE A 351 -9.04 -9.39 -17.04
C PHE A 351 -10.21 -10.33 -17.35
N ILE A 352 -10.40 -11.34 -16.51
CA ILE A 352 -11.55 -12.24 -16.57
C ILE A 352 -12.42 -11.89 -15.37
N ILE A 353 -13.51 -11.15 -15.61
CA ILE A 353 -14.35 -10.55 -14.56
C ILE A 353 -15.67 -11.32 -14.49
N PHE A 354 -15.99 -11.83 -13.29
CA PHE A 354 -17.27 -12.42 -12.99
C PHE A 354 -18.30 -11.32 -12.71
N ARG A 355 -19.44 -11.37 -13.39
CA ARG A 355 -20.54 -10.43 -13.21
C ARG A 355 -21.80 -11.19 -12.83
N LEU A 356 -22.42 -10.77 -11.74
CA LEU A 356 -23.70 -11.30 -11.31
C LEU A 356 -24.80 -10.98 -12.33
N GLU A 357 -25.71 -11.91 -12.55
CA GLU A 357 -26.93 -11.71 -13.32
C GLU A 357 -27.96 -10.94 -12.47
N ASP A 358 -28.69 -10.00 -13.08
CA ASP A 358 -29.79 -9.32 -12.42
C ASP A 358 -30.88 -10.35 -12.09
N PRO A 359 -31.20 -10.57 -10.80
CA PRO A 359 -32.18 -11.58 -10.40
C PRO A 359 -33.58 -11.30 -10.95
N ASN A 360 -33.87 -10.07 -11.38
CA ASN A 360 -35.17 -9.68 -11.93
C ASN A 360 -35.20 -9.74 -13.47
N THR A 361 -34.04 -9.79 -14.12
CA THR A 361 -33.94 -9.68 -15.58
C THR A 361 -32.90 -10.66 -16.13
N PRO A 362 -33.28 -11.93 -16.38
CA PRO A 362 -32.38 -12.92 -16.93
C PRO A 362 -31.71 -12.46 -18.24
N GLY A 363 -30.41 -12.68 -18.36
CA GLY A 363 -29.55 -12.25 -19.45
C GLY A 363 -28.98 -10.83 -19.30
N VAL A 364 -29.37 -10.08 -18.27
CA VAL A 364 -28.79 -8.78 -17.95
C VAL A 364 -27.82 -8.93 -16.78
N PHE A 365 -26.59 -8.47 -16.96
CA PHE A 365 -25.54 -8.61 -15.95
C PHE A 365 -25.28 -7.27 -15.24
N ALA A 366 -24.84 -7.36 -13.99
CA ALA A 366 -24.47 -6.23 -13.15
C ALA A 366 -23.49 -5.28 -13.87
N SER A 367 -23.62 -3.99 -13.57
CA SER A 367 -22.73 -2.94 -14.06
C SER A 367 -21.43 -2.84 -13.27
N ASN A 368 -21.25 -3.65 -12.22
CA ASN A 368 -20.00 -3.84 -11.48
C ASN A 368 -19.47 -5.27 -11.67
N GLY A 369 -18.16 -5.44 -11.48
CA GLY A 369 -17.56 -6.75 -11.27
C GLY A 369 -17.81 -7.26 -9.84
N SER A 370 -17.83 -8.58 -9.67
CA SER A 370 -17.95 -9.24 -8.35
C SER A 370 -16.68 -10.02 -7.98
N ALA A 371 -16.00 -10.58 -8.97
CA ALA A 371 -14.66 -11.13 -8.80
C ALA A 371 -13.87 -10.92 -10.09
N SER A 372 -12.54 -10.89 -9.99
CA SER A 372 -11.66 -10.83 -11.15
C SER A 372 -10.53 -11.84 -11.02
N ILE A 373 -10.11 -12.37 -12.17
CA ILE A 373 -8.89 -13.15 -12.35
C ILE A 373 -8.09 -12.42 -13.43
N ARG A 374 -6.90 -11.94 -13.08
CA ARG A 374 -5.97 -11.29 -14.02
C ARG A 374 -4.98 -12.32 -14.54
N LEU A 375 -4.79 -12.33 -15.85
CA LEU A 375 -3.67 -13.04 -16.48
C LEU A 375 -2.54 -12.06 -16.77
N ASP A 376 -1.30 -12.50 -16.57
CA ASP A 376 -0.10 -11.79 -17.00
C ASP A 376 0.06 -11.83 -18.54
N PRO A 377 1.06 -11.16 -19.13
CA PRO A 377 1.30 -11.12 -20.58
C PRO A 377 1.57 -12.50 -21.19
N ASN A 378 1.96 -13.49 -20.38
CA ASN A 378 2.18 -14.88 -20.78
C ASN A 378 0.90 -15.74 -20.64
N GLY A 379 -0.23 -15.14 -20.29
CA GLY A 379 -1.51 -15.84 -20.14
C GLY A 379 -1.61 -16.67 -18.85
N ILE A 380 -0.73 -16.44 -17.88
CA ILE A 380 -0.69 -17.14 -16.60
C ILE A 380 -1.48 -16.35 -15.55
N VAL A 381 -2.30 -17.03 -14.73
CA VAL A 381 -3.04 -16.39 -13.64
C VAL A 381 -2.06 -15.72 -12.69
N ASP A 382 -2.24 -14.42 -12.46
CA ASP A 382 -1.33 -13.60 -11.66
C ASP A 382 -1.99 -12.93 -10.45
N GLU A 383 -3.28 -12.62 -10.54
CA GLU A 383 -4.03 -12.01 -9.44
C GLU A 383 -5.48 -12.49 -9.42
N ILE A 384 -6.03 -12.64 -8.21
CA ILE A 384 -7.45 -12.97 -7.97
C ILE A 384 -7.97 -11.99 -6.93
N SER A 385 -9.10 -11.34 -7.21
CA SER A 385 -9.68 -10.31 -6.36
C SER A 385 -11.21 -10.40 -6.28
N GLY A 386 -11.77 -10.01 -5.14
CA GLY A 386 -13.22 -9.84 -4.91
C GLY A 386 -13.56 -8.48 -4.32
N LEU A 387 -14.73 -8.37 -3.69
CA LEU A 387 -15.27 -7.11 -3.18
C LEU A 387 -15.11 -6.88 -1.66
N ASN A 388 -14.63 -7.88 -0.91
CA ASN A 388 -14.42 -7.73 0.52
C ASN A 388 -13.15 -6.90 0.83
N GLU A 389 -12.92 -6.61 2.10
CA GLU A 389 -11.73 -5.88 2.57
C GLU A 389 -10.43 -6.52 2.07
N GLY A 390 -9.47 -5.69 1.67
CA GLY A 390 -8.23 -6.16 1.02
C GLY A 390 -8.44 -6.81 -0.36
N GLN A 391 -9.59 -6.54 -1.00
CA GLN A 391 -10.05 -7.22 -2.22
C GLN A 391 -10.19 -8.74 -2.05
N ALA A 392 -10.53 -9.18 -0.84
CA ALA A 392 -10.82 -10.57 -0.57
C ALA A 392 -12.03 -11.07 -1.40
N VAL A 393 -11.95 -12.32 -1.88
CA VAL A 393 -13.08 -12.99 -2.55
C VAL A 393 -14.17 -13.30 -1.53
N GLU A 394 -15.42 -12.97 -1.82
CA GLU A 394 -16.55 -13.31 -0.96
C GLU A 394 -16.76 -14.82 -0.85
N ASP A 395 -17.13 -15.31 0.34
CA ASP A 395 -17.19 -16.74 0.67
C ASP A 395 -18.04 -17.55 -0.32
N ALA A 396 -19.19 -17.01 -0.71
CA ALA A 396 -20.09 -17.66 -1.67
C ALA A 396 -19.49 -17.79 -3.08
N LEU A 397 -18.56 -16.91 -3.45
CA LEU A 397 -17.88 -16.93 -4.75
C LEU A 397 -16.64 -17.84 -4.75
N VAL A 398 -16.07 -18.17 -3.59
CA VAL A 398 -14.84 -18.98 -3.49
C VAL A 398 -14.91 -20.26 -4.34
N PRO A 399 -15.99 -21.08 -4.33
CA PRO A 399 -16.05 -22.27 -5.18
C PRO A 399 -16.07 -21.96 -6.68
N ILE A 400 -16.78 -20.91 -7.10
CA ILE A 400 -16.93 -20.50 -8.50
C ILE A 400 -15.62 -19.94 -9.04
N VAL A 401 -14.96 -19.07 -8.25
CA VAL A 401 -13.66 -18.49 -8.60
C VAL A 401 -12.57 -19.56 -8.62
N LYS A 402 -12.60 -20.53 -7.68
CA LYS A 402 -11.69 -21.67 -7.68
C LYS A 402 -11.81 -22.50 -8.97
N GLU A 403 -13.03 -22.86 -9.36
CA GLU A 403 -13.27 -23.63 -10.59
C GLU A 403 -12.72 -22.89 -11.81
N LYS A 404 -13.01 -21.59 -11.92
CA LYS A 404 -12.51 -20.78 -13.04
C LYS A 404 -10.99 -20.64 -13.01
N ALA A 405 -10.39 -20.32 -11.87
CA ALA A 405 -8.95 -20.16 -11.73
C ALA A 405 -8.22 -21.45 -12.12
N LEU A 406 -8.64 -22.60 -11.61
CA LEU A 406 -8.03 -23.90 -11.94
C LEU A 406 -8.24 -24.34 -13.40
N SER A 407 -9.16 -23.70 -14.13
CA SER A 407 -9.33 -23.92 -15.57
C SER A 407 -8.33 -23.13 -16.43
N LEU A 408 -7.58 -22.20 -15.82
CA LEU A 408 -6.65 -21.28 -16.48
C LEU A 408 -5.19 -21.65 -16.18
N PRO A 409 -4.25 -21.36 -17.09
CA PRO A 409 -2.83 -21.63 -16.87
C PRO A 409 -2.29 -20.97 -15.58
N GLY A 410 -1.55 -21.73 -14.76
CA GLY A 410 -1.00 -21.25 -13.48
C GLY A 410 -2.00 -21.12 -12.35
N GLY A 411 -3.29 -21.35 -12.58
CA GLY A 411 -4.31 -21.30 -11.53
C GLY A 411 -4.08 -22.31 -10.40
N GLU A 412 -3.39 -23.41 -10.69
CA GLU A 412 -2.99 -24.41 -9.70
C GLU A 412 -2.10 -23.84 -8.58
N LYS A 413 -1.40 -22.72 -8.82
CA LYS A 413 -0.60 -22.02 -7.80
C LYS A 413 -1.46 -21.46 -6.66
N TYR A 414 -2.77 -21.27 -6.88
CA TYR A 414 -3.73 -20.81 -5.88
C TYR A 414 -4.47 -21.95 -5.18
N LEU A 415 -4.23 -23.22 -5.53
CA LEU A 415 -5.02 -24.34 -4.99
C LEU A 415 -5.00 -24.37 -3.45
N GLN A 416 -3.82 -24.21 -2.85
CA GLN A 416 -3.67 -24.14 -1.40
C GLN A 416 -4.44 -22.94 -0.82
N LYS A 417 -4.33 -21.76 -1.43
CA LYS A 417 -5.04 -20.54 -0.98
C LYS A 417 -6.56 -20.73 -0.98
N PHE A 418 -7.09 -21.40 -1.99
CA PHE A 418 -8.51 -21.77 -2.05
C PHE A 418 -8.89 -22.79 -0.98
N ASP A 419 -8.12 -23.87 -0.83
CA ASP A 419 -8.38 -24.92 0.15
C ASP A 419 -8.34 -24.39 1.59
N ASP A 420 -7.37 -23.51 1.88
CA ASP A 420 -7.19 -22.89 3.19
C ASP A 420 -8.36 -21.95 3.50
N LYS A 421 -8.74 -21.07 2.56
CA LYS A 421 -9.91 -20.20 2.73
C LYS A 421 -11.20 -20.98 2.93
N GLN A 422 -11.42 -22.04 2.15
CA GLN A 422 -12.59 -22.91 2.33
C GLN A 422 -12.59 -23.61 3.70
N THR A 423 -11.42 -24.01 4.18
CA THR A 423 -11.27 -24.59 5.52
C THR A 423 -11.60 -23.56 6.60
N LEU A 424 -11.09 -22.33 6.50
CA LEU A 424 -11.40 -21.24 7.44
C LEU A 424 -12.89 -20.88 7.45
N ILE A 425 -13.55 -20.81 6.29
CA ILE A 425 -15.02 -20.61 6.20
C ILE A 425 -15.77 -21.72 6.94
N LYS A 426 -15.33 -22.98 6.78
CA LYS A 426 -15.93 -24.13 7.50
C LYS A 426 -15.73 -24.00 9.01
N LEU A 427 -14.54 -23.61 9.47
CA LEU A 427 -14.26 -23.43 10.91
C LEU A 427 -15.08 -22.28 11.50
N ASP A 428 -15.25 -21.19 10.76
CA ASP A 428 -16.08 -20.05 11.18
C ASP A 428 -17.58 -20.42 11.27
N ASN A 429 -18.10 -21.22 10.33
CA ASN A 429 -19.47 -21.72 10.44
C ASN A 429 -19.65 -22.62 11.68
N LYS A 430 -18.72 -23.54 11.94
CA LYS A 430 -18.70 -24.32 13.19
C LYS A 430 -18.65 -23.43 14.43
N MET A 431 -17.84 -22.37 14.37
CA MET A 431 -17.76 -21.38 15.44
C MET A 431 -19.12 -20.73 15.71
N LYS A 432 -19.81 -20.26 14.68
CA LYS A 432 -21.13 -19.62 14.77
C LYS A 432 -22.21 -20.57 15.29
N GLU A 433 -22.13 -21.85 14.92
CA GLU A 433 -23.05 -22.90 15.36
C GLU A 433 -22.73 -23.46 16.77
N GLY A 434 -21.59 -23.07 17.35
CA GLY A 434 -21.17 -23.55 18.67
C GLY A 434 -20.60 -24.97 18.66
N GLU A 435 -20.15 -25.46 17.52
CA GLU A 435 -19.58 -26.80 17.37
C GLU A 435 -18.12 -26.89 17.85
N ASP A 436 -17.69 -28.11 18.18
CA ASP A 436 -16.30 -28.42 18.52
C ASP A 436 -15.41 -28.57 17.27
N LEU A 437 -14.12 -28.22 17.40
CA LEU A 437 -13.12 -28.51 16.39
C LEU A 437 -12.42 -29.85 16.66
N THR A 438 -12.10 -30.56 15.58
CA THR A 438 -11.28 -31.77 15.62
C THR A 438 -9.81 -31.43 15.85
N LYS A 439 -9.01 -32.42 16.26
CA LYS A 439 -7.55 -32.26 16.41
C LYS A 439 -6.89 -31.79 15.11
N GLU A 440 -7.32 -32.33 13.97
CA GLU A 440 -6.79 -31.99 12.65
C GLU A 440 -7.13 -30.55 12.27
N GLU A 441 -8.37 -30.11 12.56
CA GLU A 441 -8.81 -28.72 12.33
C GLU A 441 -8.05 -27.73 13.21
N LEU A 442 -7.77 -28.09 14.47
CA LEU A 442 -6.93 -27.28 15.36
C LEU A 442 -5.46 -27.26 14.90
N SER A 443 -4.95 -28.40 14.41
CA SER A 443 -3.59 -28.47 13.86
C SER A 443 -3.43 -27.58 12.62
N PHE A 444 -4.49 -27.47 11.80
CA PHE A 444 -4.56 -26.50 10.71
C PHE A 444 -4.58 -25.05 11.23
N LEU A 445 -5.48 -24.73 12.17
CA LEU A 445 -5.62 -23.37 12.72
C LEU A 445 -4.33 -22.82 13.35
N TYR A 446 -3.54 -23.69 13.98
CA TYR A 446 -2.24 -23.36 14.58
C TYR A 446 -1.05 -23.63 13.67
N GLU A 447 -1.27 -23.92 12.37
CA GLU A 447 -0.25 -24.05 11.33
C GLU A 447 0.84 -25.10 11.64
N LEU A 448 0.46 -26.19 12.29
CA LEU A 448 1.40 -27.18 12.85
C LEU A 448 2.09 -28.06 11.80
N ASP A 449 1.47 -28.21 10.63
CA ASP A 449 1.99 -29.05 9.54
C ASP A 449 2.46 -28.21 8.34
N ARG A 450 1.81 -27.06 8.09
CA ARG A 450 2.21 -26.05 7.10
C ARG A 450 1.56 -24.70 7.41
N PRO A 451 2.11 -23.59 6.89
CA PRO A 451 1.47 -22.29 6.94
C PRO A 451 0.12 -22.27 6.20
N ILE A 452 -0.79 -21.43 6.69
CA ILE A 452 -2.03 -21.06 6.01
C ILE A 452 -1.70 -20.03 4.93
N ALA A 453 -2.13 -20.28 3.69
CA ALA A 453 -1.93 -19.36 2.57
C ALA A 453 -3.17 -18.50 2.34
N THR A 454 -3.03 -17.18 2.46
CA THR A 454 -4.10 -16.21 2.26
C THR A 454 -4.42 -16.05 0.76
N LEU A 455 -5.70 -16.18 0.39
CA LEU A 455 -6.19 -15.92 -0.98
C LEU A 455 -6.31 -14.42 -1.28
N ASP A 456 -6.60 -13.63 -0.26
CA ASP A 456 -6.91 -12.21 -0.37
C ASP A 456 -5.71 -11.43 -0.92
N THR A 457 -5.98 -10.50 -1.83
CA THR A 457 -4.93 -9.80 -2.58
C THR A 457 -4.06 -8.91 -1.69
N TYR A 458 -4.67 -8.19 -0.73
CA TYR A 458 -3.99 -7.18 0.08
C TYR A 458 -4.05 -7.42 1.60
N ASN A 459 -4.46 -8.62 2.03
CA ASN A 459 -4.41 -8.99 3.46
C ASN A 459 -3.22 -9.92 3.71
N GLU A 460 -2.45 -9.65 4.78
CA GLU A 460 -1.37 -10.53 5.21
C GLU A 460 -1.92 -11.83 5.82
N GLU A 461 -3.04 -11.77 6.54
CA GLU A 461 -3.71 -12.88 7.23
C GLU A 461 -5.24 -12.81 7.04
N ASP A 462 -5.93 -13.96 7.01
CA ASP A 462 -7.40 -13.99 6.98
C ASP A 462 -7.97 -13.54 8.34
N PRO A 463 -8.93 -12.59 8.37
CA PRO A 463 -9.42 -11.99 9.61
C PRO A 463 -10.11 -12.99 10.56
N ARG A 464 -10.50 -14.18 10.09
CA ARG A 464 -11.13 -15.21 10.93
C ARG A 464 -10.14 -15.91 11.86
N ILE A 465 -8.86 -15.97 11.51
CA ILE A 465 -7.86 -16.71 12.29
C ILE A 465 -7.75 -16.20 13.73
N PRO A 466 -7.61 -14.89 14.00
CA PRO A 466 -7.59 -14.39 15.38
C PRO A 466 -8.91 -14.66 16.12
N GLU A 467 -10.07 -14.51 15.48
CA GLU A 467 -11.38 -14.81 16.10
C GLU A 467 -11.52 -16.30 16.46
N LEU A 468 -11.07 -17.19 15.57
CA LEU A 468 -11.04 -18.63 15.80
C LEU A 468 -10.07 -19.01 16.93
N LYS A 469 -8.88 -18.40 16.99
CA LYS A 469 -7.90 -18.63 18.08
C LYS A 469 -8.36 -18.07 19.42
N GLU A 470 -9.16 -17.00 19.44
CA GLU A 470 -9.78 -16.48 20.67
C GLU A 470 -10.80 -17.48 21.23
N LYS A 471 -11.65 -18.05 20.36
CA LYS A 471 -12.65 -19.04 20.80
C LYS A 471 -12.04 -20.42 21.10
N TYR A 472 -11.18 -20.91 20.22
CA TYR A 472 -10.55 -22.23 20.29
C TYR A 472 -9.07 -22.10 20.67
N GLY A 473 -8.85 -21.50 21.85
CA GLY A 473 -7.52 -21.17 22.35
C GLY A 473 -6.60 -22.36 22.62
N ILE A 474 -5.39 -22.05 23.10
CA ILE A 474 -4.29 -23.00 23.31
C ILE A 474 -4.69 -24.12 24.27
N GLU A 475 -5.32 -23.77 25.40
CA GLU A 475 -5.80 -24.75 26.38
C GLU A 475 -6.79 -25.73 25.74
N TYR A 476 -7.78 -25.21 24.99
CA TYR A 476 -8.75 -26.02 24.26
C TYR A 476 -8.07 -26.95 23.24
N ALA A 477 -7.08 -26.44 22.50
CA ALA A 477 -6.36 -27.24 21.51
C ALA A 477 -5.64 -28.43 22.15
N LEU A 478 -5.00 -28.21 23.30
CA LEU A 478 -4.29 -29.24 24.07
C LEU A 478 -5.26 -30.27 24.67
N GLU A 479 -6.40 -29.84 25.21
CA GLU A 479 -7.45 -30.74 25.71
C GLU A 479 -8.01 -31.66 24.62
N LYS A 480 -8.07 -31.18 23.37
CA LYS A 480 -8.45 -31.98 22.19
C LYS A 480 -7.31 -32.85 21.66
N GLY A 481 -6.15 -32.86 22.31
CA GLY A 481 -5.03 -33.75 22.04
C GLY A 481 -4.09 -33.27 20.94
N VAL A 482 -4.04 -31.97 20.65
CA VAL A 482 -2.99 -31.37 19.83
C VAL A 482 -1.63 -31.60 20.49
N ASP A 483 -0.60 -31.87 19.68
CA ASP A 483 0.75 -32.11 20.19
C ASP A 483 1.35 -30.83 20.77
N ALA A 484 1.65 -30.84 22.07
CA ALA A 484 2.11 -29.64 22.77
C ALA A 484 3.46 -29.13 22.26
N ASN A 485 4.37 -30.01 21.81
CA ASN A 485 5.67 -29.60 21.30
C ASN A 485 5.59 -28.95 19.92
N LYS A 486 4.72 -29.48 19.06
CA LYS A 486 4.38 -28.81 17.79
C LYS A 486 3.74 -27.46 18.05
N LEU A 487 2.79 -27.39 18.98
CA LEU A 487 2.10 -26.14 19.33
C LEU A 487 3.07 -25.08 19.85
N VAL A 488 3.94 -25.43 20.80
CA VAL A 488 5.03 -24.53 21.28
C VAL A 488 5.88 -23.98 20.13
N SER A 489 6.05 -24.75 19.04
CA SER A 489 6.88 -24.32 17.92
C SER A 489 6.21 -23.28 17.02
N SER A 490 4.87 -23.20 17.02
CA SER A 490 4.07 -22.23 16.25
C SER A 490 3.61 -21.02 17.05
N LEU A 491 3.65 -21.09 18.38
CA LEU A 491 3.26 -19.99 19.27
C LEU A 491 4.36 -18.94 19.39
N ASP A 492 3.94 -17.70 19.66
CA ASP A 492 4.86 -16.66 20.08
C ASP A 492 5.27 -16.82 21.55
N SER A 493 6.27 -16.05 21.98
CA SER A 493 6.75 -16.14 23.37
C SER A 493 5.72 -15.68 24.40
N GLY A 494 4.79 -14.79 24.05
CA GLY A 494 3.77 -14.27 24.96
C GLY A 494 2.74 -15.35 25.27
N ASP A 495 2.22 -15.99 24.22
CA ASP A 495 1.29 -17.12 24.29
C ASP A 495 1.87 -18.27 25.11
N ILE A 496 3.14 -18.62 24.89
CA ILE A 496 3.85 -19.62 25.69
C ILE A 496 3.95 -19.19 27.15
N GLU A 497 4.21 -17.91 27.42
CA GLU A 497 4.37 -17.42 28.78
C GLU A 497 3.06 -17.43 29.59
N GLU A 498 1.94 -17.12 28.92
CA GLU A 498 0.58 -17.12 29.48
C GLU A 498 0.06 -18.55 29.73
N ASN A 499 0.39 -19.49 28.83
CA ASN A 499 -0.10 -20.87 28.89
C ASN A 499 0.93 -21.87 29.44
N LEU A 500 2.02 -21.38 30.07
CA LEU A 500 3.18 -22.18 30.45
C LEU A 500 2.85 -23.42 31.29
N ASP A 501 2.05 -23.24 32.36
CA ASP A 501 1.69 -24.34 33.25
C ASP A 501 0.86 -25.40 32.49
N PHE A 502 -0.09 -24.96 31.67
CA PHE A 502 -0.98 -25.84 30.91
C PHE A 502 -0.23 -26.64 29.83
N LEU A 503 0.74 -26.01 29.15
CA LEU A 503 1.62 -26.67 28.18
C LEU A 503 2.42 -27.79 28.83
N LEU A 504 2.96 -27.56 30.03
CA LEU A 504 3.74 -28.56 30.76
C LEU A 504 2.88 -29.69 31.31
N GLU A 505 1.64 -29.41 31.72
CA GLU A 505 0.65 -30.43 32.10
C GLU A 505 0.29 -31.35 30.93
N HIS A 506 0.47 -30.88 29.68
CA HIS A 506 0.23 -31.63 28.45
C HIS A 506 1.54 -32.08 27.77
N ASP A 507 2.56 -32.39 28.57
CA ASP A 507 3.82 -33.02 28.15
C ASP A 507 4.68 -32.20 27.14
N ALA A 508 4.54 -30.87 27.11
CA ALA A 508 5.48 -30.02 26.38
C ALA A 508 6.91 -30.15 26.97
N ASP A 509 7.92 -30.26 26.10
CA ASP A 509 9.32 -30.30 26.53
C ASP A 509 9.73 -28.91 27.04
N ILE A 510 10.08 -28.84 28.32
CA ILE A 510 10.57 -27.64 29.00
C ILE A 510 11.75 -26.98 28.25
N ASN A 511 12.60 -27.75 27.59
CA ASN A 511 13.73 -27.22 26.82
C ASN A 511 13.29 -26.61 25.49
N ASN A 512 12.24 -27.16 24.87
CA ASN A 512 11.61 -26.59 23.68
C ASN A 512 10.97 -25.25 24.05
N ILE A 513 10.19 -25.20 25.14
CA ILE A 513 9.62 -23.97 25.70
C ILE A 513 10.70 -22.91 25.92
N VAL A 514 11.77 -23.25 26.64
CA VAL A 514 12.89 -22.32 26.91
C VAL A 514 13.51 -21.78 25.62
N SER A 515 13.57 -22.59 24.55
CA SER A 515 14.16 -22.16 23.27
C SER A 515 13.27 -21.23 22.44
N LYS A 516 11.96 -21.20 22.73
CA LYS A 516 10.97 -20.38 22.03
C LYS A 516 10.58 -19.11 22.80
N MET A 517 10.88 -19.07 24.08
CA MET A 517 10.63 -17.90 24.91
C MET A 517 11.69 -16.81 24.73
N HIS A 518 11.26 -15.56 24.81
CA HIS A 518 12.15 -14.42 24.89
C HIS A 518 13.06 -14.51 26.11
N SER A 519 14.31 -14.08 25.93
CA SER A 519 15.36 -14.08 26.95
C SER A 519 14.92 -13.48 28.29
N TYR A 520 14.15 -12.38 28.27
CA TYR A 520 13.65 -11.76 29.51
C TYR A 520 12.74 -12.71 30.29
N GLY A 521 11.81 -13.39 29.60
CA GLY A 521 10.92 -14.41 30.18
C GLY A 521 11.73 -15.58 30.74
N VAL A 522 12.71 -16.07 29.97
CA VAL A 522 13.66 -17.13 30.39
C VAL A 522 14.38 -16.74 31.69
N ALA A 523 14.96 -15.53 31.75
CA ALA A 523 15.69 -15.04 32.91
C ALA A 523 14.78 -14.82 34.13
N ARG A 524 13.57 -14.29 33.93
CA ARG A 524 12.59 -14.01 34.99
C ARG A 524 12.07 -15.30 35.61
N LYS A 525 11.77 -16.31 34.81
CA LYS A 525 11.23 -17.61 35.24
C LYS A 525 12.32 -18.70 35.41
N LEU A 526 13.60 -18.34 35.45
CA LEU A 526 14.73 -19.28 35.60
C LEU A 526 14.50 -20.37 36.66
N ASP A 527 14.13 -19.98 37.88
CA ASP A 527 13.93 -20.94 38.99
C ASP A 527 12.79 -21.92 38.71
N TYR A 528 11.78 -21.47 37.98
CA TYR A 528 10.65 -22.30 37.57
C TYR A 528 11.10 -23.33 36.52
N PHE A 529 11.85 -22.91 35.49
CA PHE A 529 12.36 -23.81 34.46
C PHE A 529 13.27 -24.90 35.04
N LEU A 530 14.19 -24.54 35.94
CA LEU A 530 15.10 -25.51 36.56
C LEU A 530 14.36 -26.51 37.47
N LYS A 531 13.34 -26.05 38.20
CA LYS A 531 12.49 -26.95 39.01
C LYS A 531 11.71 -27.96 38.14
N ASN A 532 11.34 -27.55 36.94
CA ASN A 532 10.66 -28.39 35.95
C ASN A 532 11.64 -29.12 35.02
N GLY A 533 12.93 -29.19 35.37
CA GLY A 533 13.89 -30.05 34.69
C GLY A 533 14.54 -29.48 33.43
N ALA A 534 14.47 -28.17 33.18
CA ALA A 534 15.18 -27.54 32.08
C ALA A 534 16.70 -27.74 32.20
N ASP A 535 17.35 -28.03 31.06
CA ASP A 535 18.82 -28.05 30.98
C ASP A 535 19.33 -26.63 31.19
N ILE A 536 20.08 -26.43 32.28
CA ILE A 536 20.70 -25.17 32.63
C ILE A 536 21.57 -24.60 31.49
N ASN A 537 22.19 -25.45 30.67
CA ASN A 537 22.99 -24.99 29.52
C ASN A 537 22.12 -24.51 28.36
N ASN A 538 20.95 -25.11 28.16
CA ASN A 538 19.95 -24.61 27.23
C ASN A 538 19.39 -23.26 27.69
N VAL A 539 19.12 -23.12 28.99
CA VAL A 539 18.68 -21.85 29.59
C VAL A 539 19.72 -20.74 29.39
N VAL A 540 21.02 -21.04 29.57
CA VAL A 540 22.09 -20.06 29.33
C VAL A 540 22.15 -19.60 27.88
N ARG A 541 21.93 -20.48 26.90
CA ARG A 541 21.97 -20.14 25.47
C ARG A 541 20.80 -19.26 25.03
N ASN A 542 19.65 -19.38 25.69
CA ASN A 542 18.45 -18.62 25.39
C ASN A 542 18.28 -17.40 26.32
N MET A 543 19.35 -17.00 27.00
CA MET A 543 19.39 -15.84 27.88
C MET A 543 20.34 -14.79 27.32
N ASP A 544 19.89 -13.55 27.26
CA ASP A 544 20.68 -12.41 26.80
C ASP A 544 21.93 -12.27 27.70
N PRO A 545 23.12 -12.04 27.12
CA PRO A 545 24.36 -11.85 27.85
C PRO A 545 24.27 -11.06 29.15
N ASP A 546 23.51 -9.95 29.18
CA ASP A 546 23.37 -9.13 30.41
C ASP A 546 22.69 -9.89 31.55
N HIS A 547 21.70 -10.71 31.24
CA HIS A 547 21.02 -11.57 32.21
C HIS A 547 21.93 -12.72 32.67
N VAL A 548 22.73 -13.30 31.76
CA VAL A 548 23.75 -14.31 32.09
C VAL A 548 24.75 -13.72 33.10
N VAL A 549 25.28 -12.52 32.84
CA VAL A 549 26.24 -11.83 33.73
C VAL A 549 25.64 -11.60 35.12
N ARG A 550 24.39 -11.10 35.18
CA ARG A 550 23.71 -10.79 36.44
C ARG A 550 23.39 -12.03 37.26
N LYS A 551 23.19 -13.18 36.62
CA LYS A 551 22.82 -14.46 37.26
C LYS A 551 23.98 -15.46 37.31
N LEU A 552 25.19 -15.04 36.94
CA LEU A 552 26.37 -15.89 36.78
C LEU A 552 26.60 -16.88 37.93
N ASP A 553 26.70 -16.39 39.16
CA ASP A 553 26.96 -17.25 40.33
C ASP A 553 25.83 -18.28 40.53
N TYR A 554 24.60 -17.88 40.25
CA TYR A 554 23.43 -18.74 40.38
C TYR A 554 23.41 -19.83 39.30
N LEU A 555 23.72 -19.47 38.05
CA LEU A 555 23.79 -20.41 36.93
C LEU A 555 24.84 -21.50 37.19
N LEU A 556 26.05 -21.10 37.61
CA LEU A 556 27.13 -22.05 37.91
C LEU A 556 26.82 -22.94 39.11
N LYS A 557 26.19 -22.38 40.16
CA LYS A 557 25.74 -23.17 41.32
C LYS A 557 24.71 -24.25 40.93
N ASN A 558 23.93 -24.00 39.88
CA ASN A 558 22.96 -24.96 39.33
C ASN A 558 23.53 -25.81 38.19
N GLY A 559 24.86 -25.86 38.03
CA GLY A 559 25.53 -26.80 37.13
C GLY A 559 25.70 -26.33 35.69
N ALA A 560 25.55 -25.03 35.40
CA ALA A 560 25.91 -24.48 34.09
C ALA A 560 27.39 -24.78 33.76
N ASP A 561 27.65 -25.25 32.54
CA ASP A 561 29.01 -25.36 32.03
C ASP A 561 29.61 -23.95 31.90
N ILE A 562 30.70 -23.71 32.62
CA ILE A 562 31.43 -22.44 32.63
C ILE A 562 31.85 -22.01 31.21
N ASN A 563 32.16 -22.95 30.32
CA ASN A 563 32.52 -22.65 28.94
C ASN A 563 31.31 -22.25 28.11
N ASN A 564 30.13 -22.82 28.39
CA ASN A 564 28.88 -22.41 27.78
C ASN A 564 28.48 -21.00 28.25
N VAL A 565 28.66 -20.70 29.54
CA VAL A 565 28.45 -19.36 30.09
C VAL A 565 29.36 -18.33 29.42
N VAL A 566 30.66 -18.60 29.30
CA VAL A 566 31.62 -17.69 28.66
C VAL A 566 31.24 -17.36 27.20
N ARG A 567 30.70 -18.32 26.44
CA ARG A 567 30.29 -18.11 25.04
C ARG A 567 29.02 -17.25 24.90
N ASN A 568 28.20 -17.18 25.94
CA ASN A 568 26.94 -16.44 25.94
C ASN A 568 27.03 -15.16 26.78
N MET A 569 28.22 -14.54 26.81
CA MET A 569 28.48 -13.28 27.52
C MET A 569 29.15 -12.28 26.58
N TYR A 570 28.95 -10.98 26.85
CA TYR A 570 29.66 -9.95 26.10
C TYR A 570 31.16 -10.00 26.39
N SER A 571 31.94 -9.68 25.36
CA SER A 571 33.39 -9.85 25.40
C SER A 571 34.09 -9.00 26.48
N HIS A 572 33.58 -7.81 26.75
CA HIS A 572 34.07 -6.95 27.82
C HIS A 572 33.79 -7.52 29.23
N ASP A 573 32.66 -8.21 29.41
CA ASP A 573 32.35 -8.90 30.66
C ASP A 573 33.21 -10.15 30.84
N VAL A 574 33.48 -10.88 29.76
CA VAL A 574 34.42 -12.00 29.75
C VAL A 574 35.79 -11.53 30.23
N SER A 575 36.30 -10.45 29.65
CA SER A 575 37.59 -9.85 30.03
C SER A 575 37.62 -9.37 31.48
N ARG A 576 36.59 -8.62 31.91
CA ARG A 576 36.50 -8.08 33.27
C ARG A 576 36.43 -9.18 34.33
N LYS A 577 35.88 -10.35 33.99
CA LYS A 577 35.72 -11.51 34.88
C LYS A 577 36.70 -12.65 34.53
N LEU A 578 37.76 -12.40 33.77
CA LEU A 578 38.76 -13.39 33.36
C LEU A 578 39.22 -14.29 34.52
N ASP A 579 39.68 -13.69 35.61
CA ASP A 579 40.14 -14.42 36.80
C ASP A 579 39.07 -15.30 37.43
N TYR A 580 37.82 -14.83 37.39
CA TYR A 580 36.68 -15.58 37.92
C TYR A 580 36.44 -16.83 37.05
N PHE A 581 36.45 -16.71 35.72
CA PHE A 581 36.24 -17.86 34.84
C PHE A 581 37.33 -18.91 34.98
N LEU A 582 38.61 -18.50 35.01
CA LEU A 582 39.73 -19.43 35.16
C LEU A 582 39.70 -20.15 36.51
N LYS A 583 39.36 -19.44 37.60
CA LYS A 583 39.18 -20.06 38.93
C LYS A 583 38.05 -21.08 38.97
N ASN A 584 37.03 -20.91 38.13
CA ASN A 584 35.91 -21.84 37.97
C ASN A 584 36.13 -22.88 36.86
N GLY A 585 37.37 -23.02 36.36
CA GLY A 585 37.74 -24.10 35.44
C GLY A 585 37.37 -23.87 33.99
N ALA A 586 37.14 -22.62 33.57
CA ALA A 586 36.97 -22.31 32.15
C ALA A 586 38.23 -22.66 31.34
N ASP A 587 38.03 -23.19 30.14
CA ASP A 587 39.10 -23.36 29.17
C ASP A 587 39.60 -21.97 28.75
N ILE A 588 40.87 -21.70 29.04
CA ILE A 588 41.53 -20.44 28.71
C ILE A 588 41.41 -20.09 27.22
N ASN A 589 41.44 -21.07 26.31
CA ASN A 589 41.30 -20.80 24.89
C ASN A 589 39.87 -20.41 24.51
N ASN A 590 38.87 -20.99 25.19
CA ASN A 590 37.49 -20.57 25.05
C ASN A 590 37.27 -19.15 25.59
N VAL A 591 37.91 -18.82 26.72
CA VAL A 591 37.88 -17.46 27.28
C VAL A 591 38.52 -16.47 26.30
N VAL A 592 39.72 -16.75 25.79
CA VAL A 592 40.41 -15.90 24.80
C VAL A 592 39.57 -15.67 23.54
N ASN A 593 38.85 -16.69 23.05
CA ASN A 593 37.97 -16.55 21.87
C ASN A 593 36.79 -15.60 22.10
N ASN A 594 36.40 -15.37 23.35
CA ASN A 594 35.25 -14.54 23.71
C ASN A 594 35.66 -13.28 24.49
N MET A 595 36.95 -12.96 24.57
CA MET A 595 37.45 -11.73 25.20
C MET A 595 37.54 -10.58 24.19
N ASP A 596 37.51 -9.34 24.68
CA ASP A 596 37.78 -8.19 23.81
C ASP A 596 39.26 -8.11 23.43
N HIS A 597 39.52 -7.76 22.17
CA HIS A 597 40.87 -7.76 21.60
C HIS A 597 41.85 -6.82 22.30
N TYR A 598 41.37 -5.73 22.93
CA TYR A 598 42.20 -4.82 23.73
C TYR A 598 42.67 -5.48 25.03
N SER A 599 41.76 -6.11 25.77
CA SER A 599 42.10 -6.84 26.99
C SER A 599 43.03 -8.02 26.72
N ILE A 600 42.90 -8.69 25.57
CA ILE A 600 43.86 -9.72 25.13
C ILE A 600 45.23 -9.08 24.86
N ALA A 601 45.26 -7.93 24.17
CA ALA A 601 46.49 -7.19 23.89
C ALA A 601 47.20 -6.69 25.15
N ASP A 602 46.46 -6.33 26.19
CA ASP A 602 47.01 -5.84 27.46
C ASP A 602 47.53 -6.96 28.36
N ASN A 603 46.99 -8.18 28.24
CA ASN A 603 47.29 -9.29 29.15
C ASN A 603 47.91 -10.56 28.51
N PRO A 604 48.73 -10.51 27.44
CA PRO A 604 49.21 -11.70 26.76
C PRO A 604 50.07 -12.60 27.66
N ASP A 605 50.93 -12.02 28.50
CA ASP A 605 51.73 -12.77 29.47
C ASP A 605 50.85 -13.58 30.43
N TYR A 606 49.76 -12.97 30.90
CA TYR A 606 48.84 -13.61 31.83
C TYR A 606 48.07 -14.75 31.16
N LEU A 607 47.58 -14.54 29.94
CA LEU A 607 46.87 -15.55 29.17
C LEU A 607 47.76 -16.76 28.87
N LEU A 608 49.00 -16.51 28.38
CA LEU A 608 49.96 -17.58 28.07
C LEU A 608 50.39 -18.34 29.32
N LYS A 609 50.60 -17.65 30.45
CA LYS A 609 50.93 -18.31 31.73
C LYS A 609 49.82 -19.23 32.23
N ASN A 610 48.56 -18.93 31.89
CA ASN A 610 47.41 -19.77 32.19
C ASN A 610 47.12 -20.81 31.10
N GLY A 611 48.03 -21.02 30.14
CA GLY A 611 47.95 -22.10 29.16
C GLY A 611 47.21 -21.76 27.87
N ALA A 612 46.98 -20.47 27.57
CA ALA A 612 46.43 -20.08 26.28
C ALA A 612 47.38 -20.49 25.14
N ASP A 613 46.82 -21.02 24.05
CA ASP A 613 47.56 -21.21 22.81
C ASP A 613 47.93 -19.84 22.24
N ILE A 614 49.23 -19.62 22.02
CA ILE A 614 49.75 -18.36 21.52
C ILE A 614 49.18 -17.97 20.14
N ASN A 615 48.94 -18.94 19.27
CA ASN A 615 48.34 -18.70 17.97
C ASN A 615 46.87 -18.32 18.14
N ASN A 616 46.17 -18.87 19.13
CA ASN A 616 44.80 -18.47 19.45
C ASN A 616 44.72 -17.06 20.05
N VAL A 617 45.66 -16.69 20.92
CA VAL A 617 45.81 -15.32 21.45
C VAL A 617 46.04 -14.33 20.32
N ILE A 618 46.95 -14.65 19.40
CA ILE A 618 47.23 -13.81 18.22
C ILE A 618 46.01 -13.72 17.33
N ARG A 619 45.28 -14.82 17.09
CA ARG A 619 44.08 -14.87 16.25
C ARG A 619 42.95 -13.95 16.75
N ASN A 620 42.84 -13.74 18.05
CA ASN A 620 41.78 -12.89 18.64
C ASN A 620 42.24 -11.47 18.98
N MET A 621 43.47 -11.09 18.62
CA MET A 621 44.03 -9.76 18.83
C MET A 621 43.94 -8.89 17.55
N ASP A 622 43.85 -7.56 17.67
CA ASP A 622 43.95 -6.63 16.51
C ASP A 622 45.35 -6.73 15.89
N SER A 623 45.43 -6.70 14.55
CA SER A 623 46.69 -6.88 13.82
C SER A 623 47.76 -5.88 14.25
N ARG A 624 47.40 -4.62 14.53
CA ARG A 624 48.36 -3.60 14.99
C ARG A 624 48.97 -3.95 16.35
N HIS A 625 48.19 -4.55 17.25
CA HIS A 625 48.70 -5.02 18.53
C HIS A 625 49.61 -6.25 18.37
N VAL A 626 49.28 -7.15 17.43
CA VAL A 626 50.15 -8.28 17.06
C VAL A 626 51.49 -7.78 16.53
N ILE A 627 51.49 -6.84 15.58
CA ILE A 627 52.71 -6.28 14.97
C ILE A 627 53.57 -5.56 16.02
N ARG A 628 52.96 -4.74 16.89
CA ARG A 628 53.69 -4.06 17.97
C ARG A 628 54.38 -5.01 18.95
N LYS A 629 53.90 -6.24 19.08
CA LYS A 629 54.47 -7.29 19.94
C LYS A 629 55.03 -8.47 19.13
N LEU A 630 55.39 -8.25 17.85
CA LEU A 630 55.78 -9.30 16.91
C LEU A 630 56.95 -10.15 17.43
N ASP A 631 58.07 -9.53 17.81
CA ASP A 631 59.24 -10.24 18.34
C ASP A 631 58.91 -11.02 19.62
N TYR A 632 58.03 -10.48 20.47
CA TYR A 632 57.58 -11.16 21.68
C TYR A 632 56.81 -12.44 21.33
N PHE A 633 55.84 -12.37 20.40
CA PHE A 633 55.04 -13.53 20.04
C PHE A 633 55.88 -14.63 19.36
N LEU A 634 56.78 -14.25 18.45
CA LEU A 634 57.69 -15.19 17.79
C LEU A 634 58.63 -15.89 18.79
N LYS A 635 59.17 -15.16 19.77
CA LYS A 635 59.98 -15.72 20.85
C LYS A 635 59.23 -16.73 21.71
N ASN A 636 57.92 -16.55 21.86
CA ASN A 636 57.06 -17.44 22.65
C ASN A 636 56.43 -18.57 21.79
N GLY A 637 56.95 -18.82 20.59
CA GLY A 637 56.59 -19.99 19.79
C GLY A 637 55.38 -19.82 18.90
N ALA A 638 55.00 -18.58 18.58
CA ALA A 638 53.96 -18.32 17.58
C ALA A 638 54.38 -18.80 16.19
N ASP A 639 53.42 -19.31 15.43
CA ASP A 639 53.63 -19.66 14.03
C ASP A 639 53.73 -18.38 13.20
N VAL A 640 54.94 -18.13 12.71
CA VAL A 640 55.27 -16.95 11.89
C VAL A 640 54.39 -16.85 10.64
N ASN A 641 53.97 -17.97 10.05
CA ASN A 641 53.14 -17.96 8.85
C ASN A 641 51.67 -17.59 9.16
N ASN A 642 51.20 -17.89 10.37
CA ASN A 642 49.88 -17.43 10.82
C ASN A 642 49.89 -15.92 11.14
N ILE A 643 51.02 -15.39 11.61
CA ILE A 643 51.17 -13.95 11.84
C ILE A 643 51.22 -13.18 10.51
N ILE A 644 51.96 -13.67 9.51
CA ILE A 644 52.10 -13.01 8.21
C ILE A 644 50.75 -12.80 7.52
N LYS A 645 49.83 -13.76 7.62
CA LYS A 645 48.45 -13.64 7.09
C LYS A 645 47.66 -12.46 7.65
N ARG A 646 48.15 -11.83 8.73
CA ARG A 646 47.51 -10.71 9.43
C ARG A 646 48.25 -9.38 9.25
N MET A 647 49.36 -9.38 8.54
CA MET A 647 50.20 -8.21 8.31
C MET A 647 49.92 -7.67 6.91
N ASP A 648 49.92 -6.36 6.75
CA ASP A 648 49.91 -5.77 5.42
C ASP A 648 51.31 -5.84 4.76
N LYS A 649 51.40 -5.50 3.48
CA LYS A 649 52.66 -5.54 2.74
C LYS A 649 53.76 -4.71 3.42
N LYS A 650 53.40 -3.54 3.96
CA LYS A 650 54.34 -2.63 4.60
C LYS A 650 54.84 -3.18 5.93
N ASP A 651 53.95 -3.74 6.74
CA ASP A 651 54.30 -4.37 8.01
C ASP A 651 55.24 -5.56 7.79
N ILE A 652 55.04 -6.33 6.71
CA ILE A 652 55.92 -7.45 6.32
C ILE A 652 57.29 -6.90 5.90
N GLU A 653 57.34 -5.86 5.06
CA GLU A 653 58.60 -5.20 4.64
C GLU A 653 59.37 -4.64 5.85
N ASP A 654 58.69 -3.92 6.75
CA ASP A 654 59.28 -3.28 7.93
C ASP A 654 59.84 -4.31 8.94
N ASN A 655 59.35 -5.56 8.91
CA ASN A 655 59.76 -6.63 9.84
C ASN A 655 60.41 -7.84 9.14
N ILE A 656 60.83 -7.71 7.89
CA ILE A 656 61.22 -8.84 7.02
C ILE A 656 62.36 -9.69 7.60
N ASP A 657 63.37 -9.06 8.21
CA ASP A 657 64.52 -9.75 8.80
C ASP A 657 64.12 -10.58 10.02
N LEU A 658 63.19 -10.05 10.83
CA LEU A 658 62.65 -10.74 11.99
C LEU A 658 61.79 -11.92 11.55
N LEU A 659 60.92 -11.74 10.56
CA LEU A 659 60.08 -12.82 10.02
C LEU A 659 60.91 -13.97 9.43
N ARG A 660 61.95 -13.65 8.63
CA ARG A 660 62.88 -14.67 8.07
C ARG A 660 63.61 -15.45 9.16
N LYS A 661 64.03 -14.80 10.23
CA LYS A 661 64.71 -15.45 11.36
C LYS A 661 63.87 -16.57 11.99
N TYR A 662 62.55 -16.43 11.99
CA TYR A 662 61.62 -17.43 12.54
C TYR A 662 61.02 -18.36 11.48
N GLY A 663 61.55 -18.36 10.24
CA GLY A 663 61.17 -19.34 9.21
C GLY A 663 59.93 -18.98 8.39
N ALA A 664 59.64 -17.69 8.24
CA ALA A 664 58.57 -17.19 7.39
C ALA A 664 58.67 -17.67 5.94
N ASN A 665 57.57 -18.21 5.39
CA ASN A 665 57.40 -18.38 3.95
C ASN A 665 56.92 -17.06 3.33
N LEU A 666 57.80 -16.38 2.60
CA LEU A 666 57.56 -15.07 1.99
C LEU A 666 57.35 -15.15 0.46
N ASP A 667 57.28 -16.36 -0.10
CA ASP A 667 57.22 -16.57 -1.56
C ASP A 667 55.89 -16.09 -2.18
N THR A 668 54.85 -15.88 -1.36
CA THR A 668 53.54 -15.36 -1.78
C THR A 668 53.39 -13.83 -1.64
N TYR A 669 54.43 -13.11 -1.18
CA TYR A 669 54.33 -11.67 -0.85
C TYR A 669 55.42 -10.78 -1.49
N GLN A 670 56.16 -11.28 -2.49
CA GLN A 670 57.14 -10.51 -3.26
C GLN A 670 56.50 -9.49 -4.21
#